data_AF-A0A1L7CSI7-F1
#
_entry.id   AF-A0A1L7CSI7-F1
#
_cell.length_a   1.000
_cell.length_b   1.000
_cell.length_c   1.000
_cell.angle_alpha   90.00
_cell.angle_beta   90.00
_cell.angle_gamma   90.00
#
_symmetry.space_group_name_H-M   'P 1'
#
loop_
_entity.id
_entity.type
_entity.pdbx_description
1 polymer ?
#
loop_
_entity_poly.entity_id
_entity_poly.type
_entity_poly.pdbx_seq_one_letter_code
_entity_poly.pdbx_strand_id
1 'polypeptide(L)'
;MESVLGGIDSSGALVRAREALDRMHTATELQREGVHLFPGSHGTPNRYLKAAREAVKDALNGHFGTSGPVGLDPFDPGPVAAVLERARAARDDPFSEATLRTQLERILAERGRVEAEQLLDGMPLETLREVTADRLRISGLPEAGVKTVGDVRRAHAGQLRQIPGIGQRSADRLKAAAETLFSEAAAEPRRDIGTERTRYAVQLVNVLARYDALPDLDEEQQARRRRLFEIADLSRNWSVAAGDPDRWAVAYSGGEKSNETYARFRRDIAWAQANPQVLDTFRGLTVTVNPWADYERRPAHYQGLLADLLGNQKTGGEDLDADTLAAIRALRLDRTFLNPDLHLRGYQSFGARFAVVQKKTVLGDEMGLGKTVQAIAAAAHVAAVDGVARTRVLVVCPASVVVNWEREIKNFTDGLPVFRAHGAVKEDLVDAWRSEGGFCVVTYDGARTMASRLGAPEFVVVDEAHMIKNPRAQRSRAVARLVDTAAHALLMTGTPLENAVEDFENLVGYIAPELDVADLSAREFRRRIAPVYLRRNQDDVLDELPQKTETIDWIDLNDEDRRHYLEAVREGGWMAMRRAPMTTPVGVPAKLERLREIVDEAAEAGRKVLIFSFFLDVLGRLEEELGKTVVGTVDGSVVAAKRQDLVDQFAAVDGPAVLLAQITAAGAGLNIQAASVVILVEPQVKPSIEAQAIARAHRMGQTSTVLVHRLVADDTADERLLEILGQKTKVFDAYARESESARVHDAVDVSESQLAEEIIAAERKRWNVGGEAEGDAGDTRESKGDTGGEA
;
A
#
# COMPACT_ATOMS: atom_id res chain seq x y z
N MET A 1 22.98 0.82 -50.63
CA MET A 1 24.45 0.84 -50.47
C MET A 1 25.06 2.17 -50.90
N GLU A 2 24.81 2.68 -52.12
CA GLU A 2 25.40 3.95 -52.59
C GLU A 2 25.05 5.18 -51.73
N SER A 3 23.82 5.31 -51.20
CA SER A 3 23.45 6.46 -50.36
C SER A 3 24.04 6.45 -48.94
N VAL A 4 24.42 5.28 -48.42
CA VAL A 4 24.98 5.12 -47.05
C VAL A 4 26.51 5.00 -47.10
N LEU A 5 27.06 4.32 -48.10
CA LEU A 5 28.48 4.02 -48.21
C LEU A 5 29.23 4.98 -49.16
N GLY A 6 28.52 5.84 -49.91
CA GLY A 6 29.12 6.85 -50.79
C GLY A 6 29.97 7.90 -50.05
N GLY A 7 29.78 8.05 -48.74
CA GLY A 7 30.62 8.88 -47.85
C GLY A 7 31.72 8.11 -47.11
N ILE A 8 31.81 6.79 -47.28
CA ILE A 8 32.58 5.88 -46.42
C ILE A 8 33.79 5.25 -47.13
N ASP A 9 33.76 5.08 -48.46
CA ASP A 9 34.79 4.35 -49.20
C ASP A 9 35.94 5.23 -49.71
N SER A 10 37.04 5.27 -48.94
CA SER A 10 38.33 5.84 -49.38
C SER A 10 39.25 4.82 -50.08
N SER A 11 38.83 3.56 -50.19
CA SER A 11 39.69 2.40 -50.54
C SER A 11 39.33 1.69 -51.86
N GLY A 12 38.28 2.15 -52.56
CA GLY A 12 37.76 1.55 -53.80
C GLY A 12 37.13 0.17 -53.60
N ALA A 13 36.79 -0.20 -52.36
CA ALA A 13 36.25 -1.50 -52.01
C ALA A 13 34.82 -1.71 -52.53
N LEU A 14 34.01 -0.65 -52.60
CA LEU A 14 32.66 -0.71 -53.16
C LEU A 14 32.69 -0.87 -54.68
N VAL A 15 33.68 -0.28 -55.35
CA VAL A 15 33.89 -0.46 -56.80
C VAL A 15 34.22 -1.92 -57.08
N ARG A 16 35.14 -2.53 -56.31
CA ARG A 16 35.45 -3.96 -56.42
C ARG A 16 34.23 -4.85 -56.14
N ALA A 17 33.40 -4.49 -55.16
CA ALA A 17 32.18 -5.22 -54.86
C ALA A 17 31.17 -5.15 -56.03
N ARG A 18 31.00 -3.96 -56.63
CA ARG A 18 30.13 -3.75 -57.78
C ARG A 18 30.61 -4.51 -59.02
N GLU A 19 31.89 -4.42 -59.34
CA GLU A 19 32.48 -5.18 -60.45
C GLU A 19 32.32 -6.69 -60.28
N ALA A 20 32.44 -7.18 -59.04
CA ALA A 20 32.20 -8.58 -58.73
C ALA A 20 30.71 -8.96 -58.92
N LEU A 21 29.76 -8.10 -58.51
CA LEU A 21 28.32 -8.33 -58.74
C LEU A 21 27.96 -8.28 -60.24
N ASP A 22 28.53 -7.35 -61.00
CA ASP A 22 28.32 -7.26 -62.44
C ASP A 22 28.80 -8.55 -63.14
N ARG A 23 30.00 -9.04 -62.76
CA ARG A 23 30.51 -10.33 -63.25
C ARG A 23 29.67 -11.51 -62.80
N MET A 24 29.08 -11.46 -61.59
CA MET A 24 28.15 -12.48 -61.12
C MET A 24 26.89 -12.51 -62.00
N HIS A 25 26.31 -11.35 -62.33
CA HIS A 25 25.14 -11.27 -63.21
C HIS A 25 25.46 -11.83 -64.60
N THR A 26 26.55 -11.37 -65.22
CA THR A 26 26.98 -11.90 -66.52
C THR A 26 27.23 -13.40 -66.47
N ALA A 27 27.88 -13.91 -65.42
CA ALA A 27 28.08 -15.35 -65.24
C ALA A 27 26.76 -16.12 -65.06
N THR A 28 25.77 -15.52 -64.41
CA THR A 28 24.45 -16.12 -64.19
C THR A 28 23.65 -16.16 -65.50
N GLU A 29 23.71 -15.12 -66.31
CA GLU A 29 23.09 -15.06 -67.63
C GLU A 29 23.71 -16.08 -68.58
N LEU A 30 25.04 -16.15 -68.65
CA LEU A 30 25.75 -17.14 -69.47
C LEU A 30 25.40 -18.58 -69.05
N GLN A 31 25.28 -18.87 -67.74
CA GLN A 31 24.81 -20.18 -67.28
C GLN A 31 23.36 -20.46 -67.69
N ARG A 32 22.46 -19.46 -67.62
CA ARG A 32 21.07 -19.60 -68.09
C ARG A 32 20.98 -19.87 -69.58
N GLU A 33 21.91 -19.33 -70.36
CA GLU A 33 22.05 -19.60 -71.80
C GLU A 33 22.75 -20.95 -72.11
N GLY A 34 23.06 -21.75 -71.09
CA GLY A 34 23.65 -23.09 -71.24
C GLY A 34 25.18 -23.12 -71.30
N VAL A 35 25.87 -22.00 -71.03
CA VAL A 35 27.33 -21.93 -71.02
C VAL A 35 27.88 -22.56 -69.73
N HIS A 36 28.70 -23.59 -69.89
CA HIS A 36 29.34 -24.27 -68.76
C HIS A 36 30.55 -23.46 -68.26
N LEU A 37 30.42 -22.81 -67.10
CA LEU A 37 31.48 -21.98 -66.52
C LEU A 37 32.43 -22.80 -65.64
N PHE A 38 33.74 -22.57 -65.80
CA PHE A 38 34.79 -23.18 -64.98
C PHE A 38 35.43 -22.16 -64.03
N PRO A 39 35.95 -22.57 -62.85
CA PRO A 39 36.62 -21.69 -61.89
C PRO A 39 37.91 -20.98 -62.36
N GLY A 40 38.21 -20.95 -63.67
CA GLY A 40 39.33 -20.24 -64.29
C GLY A 40 38.91 -18.89 -64.88
N SER A 41 39.15 -18.71 -66.18
CA SER A 41 38.95 -17.46 -66.94
C SER A 41 37.56 -16.84 -66.83
N HIS A 42 36.52 -17.63 -66.55
CA HIS A 42 35.13 -17.16 -66.50
C HIS A 42 34.56 -17.01 -65.08
N GLY A 43 35.09 -17.73 -64.08
CA GLY A 43 34.57 -17.72 -62.70
C GLY A 43 33.13 -18.26 -62.57
N THR A 44 32.74 -18.74 -61.38
CA THR A 44 31.35 -19.14 -61.11
C THR A 44 30.59 -18.01 -60.41
N PRO A 45 29.26 -17.89 -60.56
CA PRO A 45 28.48 -16.86 -59.86
C PRO A 45 28.73 -16.83 -58.35
N ASN A 46 28.80 -18.00 -57.70
CA ASN A 46 29.12 -18.11 -56.27
C ASN A 46 30.50 -17.55 -55.89
N ARG A 47 31.50 -17.67 -56.78
CA ARG A 47 32.84 -17.12 -56.55
C ARG A 47 32.83 -15.59 -56.61
N TYR A 48 32.10 -15.03 -57.56
CA TYR A 48 31.95 -13.58 -57.68
C TYR A 48 31.12 -12.99 -56.54
N LEU A 49 30.05 -13.66 -56.12
CA LEU A 49 29.28 -13.27 -54.93
C LEU A 49 30.15 -13.29 -53.66
N LYS A 50 31.01 -14.31 -53.50
CA LYS A 50 31.98 -14.37 -52.39
C LYS A 50 32.97 -13.20 -52.45
N ALA A 51 33.51 -12.89 -53.63
CA ALA A 51 34.42 -11.75 -53.81
C ALA A 51 33.75 -10.40 -53.50
N ALA A 52 32.49 -10.23 -53.91
CA ALA A 52 31.70 -9.03 -53.59
C ALA A 52 31.51 -8.88 -52.07
N ARG A 53 31.16 -9.97 -51.37
CA ARG A 53 30.99 -9.96 -49.91
C ARG A 53 32.27 -9.63 -49.17
N GLU A 54 33.41 -10.21 -49.55
CA GLU A 54 34.71 -9.90 -48.92
C GLU A 54 35.11 -8.44 -49.15
N ALA A 55 34.92 -7.91 -50.36
CA ALA A 55 35.17 -6.49 -50.63
C ALA A 55 34.31 -5.56 -49.75
N VAL A 56 33.04 -5.91 -49.51
CA VAL A 56 32.17 -5.16 -48.59
C VAL A 56 32.65 -5.29 -47.14
N LYS A 57 33.08 -6.47 -46.68
CA LYS A 57 33.65 -6.64 -45.33
C LYS A 57 34.89 -5.79 -45.13
N ASP A 58 35.80 -5.76 -46.11
CA ASP A 58 37.02 -4.96 -46.05
C ASP A 58 36.71 -3.47 -45.92
N ALA A 59 35.73 -2.97 -46.70
CA ALA A 59 35.26 -1.59 -46.61
C ALA A 59 34.73 -1.25 -45.21
N LEU A 60 33.91 -2.14 -44.64
CA LEU A 60 33.30 -1.96 -43.32
C LEU A 60 34.32 -2.05 -42.20
N ASN A 61 35.27 -3.00 -42.25
CA ASN A 61 36.37 -3.13 -41.30
C ASN A 61 37.23 -1.86 -41.26
N GLY A 62 37.54 -1.28 -42.43
CA GLY A 62 38.34 -0.05 -42.53
C GLY A 62 37.63 1.19 -41.98
N HIS A 63 36.29 1.26 -42.04
CA HIS A 63 35.52 2.42 -41.61
C HIS A 63 35.18 2.42 -40.12
N PHE A 64 34.75 1.29 -39.57
CA PHE A 64 34.28 1.23 -38.18
C PHE A 64 35.41 1.13 -37.16
N GLY A 65 36.67 1.00 -37.58
CA GLY A 65 37.84 0.94 -36.69
C GLY A 65 37.73 -0.18 -35.64
N THR A 66 36.90 -1.20 -35.88
CA THR A 66 36.58 -2.23 -34.90
C THR A 66 37.75 -3.17 -34.73
N SER A 67 38.14 -3.43 -33.49
CA SER A 67 39.20 -4.36 -33.07
C SER A 67 38.89 -5.85 -33.32
N GLY A 68 37.89 -6.18 -34.13
CA GLY A 68 37.50 -7.55 -34.48
C GLY A 68 36.82 -7.66 -35.86
N PRO A 69 36.76 -8.86 -36.45
CA PRO A 69 36.27 -9.08 -37.83
C PRO A 69 34.77 -8.75 -37.96
N VAL A 70 34.38 -8.01 -39.01
CA VAL A 70 32.97 -7.80 -39.39
C VAL A 70 32.38 -9.09 -39.99
N GLY A 71 31.26 -9.55 -39.44
CA GLY A 71 30.45 -10.61 -40.01
C GLY A 71 29.41 -10.06 -40.99
N LEU A 72 29.06 -10.88 -42.00
CA LEU A 72 27.98 -10.58 -42.96
C LEU A 72 27.09 -11.82 -43.09
N ASP A 73 25.89 -11.74 -42.52
CA ASP A 73 24.94 -12.85 -42.55
C ASP A 73 23.81 -12.57 -43.55
N PRO A 74 23.46 -13.55 -44.41
CA PRO A 74 22.25 -13.46 -45.21
C PRO A 74 21.02 -13.61 -44.30
N PHE A 75 20.06 -12.71 -44.45
CA PHE A 75 18.89 -12.62 -43.59
C PHE A 75 17.63 -12.42 -44.43
N ASP A 76 16.57 -13.17 -44.12
CA ASP A 76 15.28 -13.08 -44.82
C ASP A 76 14.48 -11.88 -44.27
N PRO A 77 14.21 -10.85 -45.09
CA PRO A 77 13.52 -9.66 -44.62
C PRO A 77 12.02 -9.83 -44.43
N GLY A 78 11.38 -10.83 -45.07
CA GLY A 78 9.92 -10.99 -45.03
C GLY A 78 9.37 -11.20 -43.61
N PRO A 79 9.81 -12.26 -42.90
CA PRO A 79 9.59 -12.48 -41.47
C PRO A 79 9.77 -11.26 -40.58
N VAL A 80 10.84 -10.51 -40.83
CA VAL A 80 11.30 -9.42 -39.96
C VAL A 80 10.46 -8.18 -40.19
N ALA A 81 10.20 -7.84 -41.45
CA ALA A 81 9.29 -6.78 -41.82
C ALA A 81 7.91 -7.02 -41.20
N ALA A 82 7.38 -8.25 -41.27
CA ALA A 82 6.08 -8.58 -40.67
C ALA A 82 6.08 -8.39 -39.14
N VAL A 83 7.12 -8.84 -38.43
CA VAL A 83 7.26 -8.62 -36.98
C VAL A 83 7.38 -7.14 -36.64
N LEU A 84 8.20 -6.38 -37.38
CA LEU A 84 8.41 -4.96 -37.13
C LEU A 84 7.17 -4.12 -37.44
N GLU A 85 6.43 -4.41 -38.51
CA GLU A 85 5.15 -3.75 -38.80
C GLU A 85 4.14 -3.99 -37.67
N ARG A 86 4.02 -5.22 -37.16
CA ARG A 86 3.16 -5.52 -36.00
C ARG A 86 3.64 -4.82 -34.74
N ALA A 87 4.95 -4.78 -34.51
CA ALA A 87 5.53 -4.06 -33.39
C ALA A 87 5.21 -2.55 -33.45
N ARG A 88 5.28 -1.92 -34.63
CA ARG A 88 4.85 -0.53 -34.83
C ARG A 88 3.37 -0.36 -34.55
N ALA A 89 2.53 -1.21 -35.15
CA ALA A 89 1.08 -1.16 -34.96
C ALA A 89 0.66 -1.31 -33.49
N ALA A 90 1.30 -2.23 -32.76
CA ALA A 90 1.05 -2.48 -31.34
C ALA A 90 1.59 -1.37 -30.43
N ARG A 91 2.68 -0.71 -30.81
CA ARG A 91 3.21 0.45 -30.09
C ARG A 91 2.29 1.66 -30.26
N ASP A 92 1.91 1.95 -31.50
CA ASP A 92 1.06 3.07 -31.88
C ASP A 92 -0.45 2.77 -31.65
N ASP A 93 -0.75 1.71 -30.90
CA ASP A 93 -2.11 1.35 -30.53
C ASP A 93 -2.68 2.38 -29.53
N PRO A 94 -3.89 2.92 -29.76
CA PRO A 94 -4.57 3.82 -28.82
C PRO A 94 -4.79 3.24 -27.41
N PHE A 95 -4.71 1.91 -27.28
CA PHE A 95 -4.88 1.14 -26.06
C PHE A 95 -3.57 0.47 -25.61
N SER A 96 -2.42 0.83 -26.18
CA SER A 96 -1.13 0.39 -25.63
C SER A 96 -0.92 0.96 -24.22
N GLU A 97 -0.21 0.23 -23.37
CA GLU A 97 0.08 0.66 -21.99
C GLU A 97 0.64 2.09 -21.95
N ALA A 98 1.60 2.42 -22.83
CA ALA A 98 2.19 3.76 -22.90
C ALA A 98 1.14 4.85 -23.24
N THR A 99 0.22 4.55 -24.17
CA THR A 99 -0.85 5.47 -24.54
C THR A 99 -1.88 5.62 -23.41
N LEU A 100 -2.26 4.52 -22.76
CA LEU A 100 -3.18 4.54 -21.61
C LEU A 100 -2.57 5.32 -20.44
N ARG A 101 -1.29 5.13 -20.14
CA ARG A 101 -0.54 5.91 -19.14
C ARG A 101 -0.58 7.40 -19.46
N THR A 102 -0.25 7.77 -20.69
CA THR A 102 -0.30 9.18 -21.14
C THR A 102 -1.72 9.78 -21.03
N GLN A 103 -2.76 9.01 -21.38
CA GLN A 103 -4.15 9.44 -21.22
C GLN A 103 -4.50 9.67 -19.75
N LEU A 104 -4.08 8.74 -18.88
CA LEU A 104 -4.33 8.78 -17.45
C LEU A 104 -3.64 9.97 -16.77
N GLU A 105 -2.36 10.19 -17.05
CA GLU A 105 -1.58 11.34 -16.55
C GLU A 105 -2.23 12.67 -16.95
N ARG A 106 -2.72 12.77 -18.19
CA ARG A 106 -3.46 13.95 -18.65
C ARG A 106 -4.75 14.16 -17.87
N ILE A 107 -5.53 13.10 -17.63
CA ILE A 107 -6.79 13.19 -16.88
C ILE A 107 -6.51 13.66 -15.44
N LEU A 108 -5.50 13.11 -14.78
CA LEU A 108 -5.09 13.53 -13.43
C LEU A 108 -4.62 14.98 -13.39
N ALA A 109 -3.81 15.41 -14.36
CA ALA A 109 -3.35 16.80 -14.45
C ALA A 109 -4.51 17.78 -14.67
N GLU A 110 -5.49 17.42 -15.51
CA GLU A 110 -6.70 18.22 -15.72
C GLU A 110 -7.57 18.29 -14.45
N ARG A 111 -7.75 17.17 -13.75
CA ARG A 111 -8.47 17.12 -12.47
C ARG A 111 -7.79 17.99 -11.41
N GLY A 112 -6.47 17.83 -11.22
CA GLY A 112 -5.71 18.59 -10.23
C GLY A 112 -5.78 20.09 -10.45
N ARG A 113 -5.80 20.55 -11.71
CA ARG A 113 -6.04 21.97 -12.01
C ARG A 113 -7.40 22.47 -11.53
N VAL A 114 -8.47 21.70 -11.76
CA VAL A 114 -9.82 22.06 -11.32
C VAL A 114 -9.91 22.07 -9.80
N GLU A 115 -9.34 21.07 -9.13
CA GLU A 115 -9.31 21.00 -7.67
C GLU A 115 -8.49 22.16 -7.07
N ALA A 116 -7.35 22.50 -7.67
CA ALA A 116 -6.55 23.65 -7.27
C ALA A 116 -7.33 24.98 -7.42
N GLU A 117 -8.11 25.14 -8.50
CA GLU A 117 -8.99 26.30 -8.64
C GLU A 117 -10.02 26.40 -7.52
N GLN A 118 -10.68 25.29 -7.19
CA GLN A 118 -11.66 25.23 -6.10
C GLN A 118 -11.03 25.51 -4.73
N LEU A 119 -9.82 25.00 -4.50
CA LEU A 119 -9.06 25.28 -3.27
C LEU A 119 -8.77 26.78 -3.13
N LEU A 120 -8.27 27.40 -4.19
CA LEU A 120 -7.96 28.83 -4.22
C LEU A 120 -9.21 29.71 -4.02
N ASP A 121 -10.37 29.23 -4.47
CA ASP A 121 -11.66 29.91 -4.28
C ASP A 121 -12.14 29.94 -2.82
N GLY A 122 -11.65 29.03 -1.97
CA GLY A 122 -11.88 29.05 -0.53
C GLY A 122 -10.74 29.70 0.28
N MET A 123 -9.61 30.01 -0.37
CA MET A 123 -8.37 30.40 0.31
C MET A 123 -8.35 31.91 0.66
N PRO A 124 -8.08 32.27 1.94
CA PRO A 124 -7.97 33.66 2.38
C PRO A 124 -6.82 34.42 1.70
N LEU A 125 -6.98 35.73 1.49
CA LEU A 125 -5.97 36.59 0.84
C LEU A 125 -4.64 36.67 1.61
N GLU A 126 -4.70 36.46 2.91
CA GLU A 126 -3.57 36.47 3.84
C GLU A 126 -2.51 35.45 3.43
N THR A 127 -2.94 34.30 2.90
CA THR A 127 -2.09 33.19 2.42
C THR A 127 -1.11 33.63 1.33
N LEU A 128 -1.45 34.66 0.54
CA LEU A 128 -0.54 35.20 -0.48
C LEU A 128 0.81 35.66 0.11
N ARG A 129 0.83 36.08 1.38
CA ARG A 129 2.03 36.56 2.06
C ARG A 129 2.99 35.44 2.46
N GLU A 130 2.51 34.20 2.55
CA GLU A 130 3.31 33.06 2.99
C GLU A 130 4.30 32.63 1.89
N VAL A 131 3.94 32.86 0.63
CA VAL A 131 4.68 32.38 -0.55
C VAL A 131 5.59 33.45 -1.15
N THR A 132 5.64 34.64 -0.55
CA THR A 132 6.53 35.72 -0.99
C THR A 132 7.16 36.45 0.18
N ALA A 133 8.48 36.62 0.12
CA ALA A 133 9.23 37.40 1.11
C ALA A 133 8.95 38.92 1.03
N ASP A 134 8.29 39.37 -0.05
CA ASP A 134 7.96 40.78 -0.26
C ASP A 134 6.68 41.19 0.49
N ARG A 135 6.64 42.43 1.01
CA ARG A 135 5.42 43.00 1.58
C ARG A 135 4.32 43.14 0.53
N LEU A 136 3.33 42.24 0.56
CA LEU A 136 2.11 42.34 -0.24
C LEU A 136 1.06 43.23 0.42
N ARG A 137 0.53 44.17 -0.37
CA ARG A 137 -0.58 45.04 0.03
C ARG A 137 -1.90 44.40 -0.39
N ILE A 138 -2.61 43.85 0.58
CA ILE A 138 -3.92 43.19 0.42
C ILE A 138 -5.10 44.04 0.92
N SER A 139 -4.83 45.14 1.63
CA SER A 139 -5.84 46.11 2.07
C SER A 139 -6.54 46.76 0.87
N GLY A 140 -7.87 46.79 0.82
CA GLY A 140 -8.63 47.36 -0.30
C GLY A 140 -9.09 46.34 -1.34
N LEU A 141 -8.56 45.10 -1.31
CA LEU A 141 -9.01 44.02 -2.21
C LEU A 141 -10.44 43.54 -1.88
N PRO A 142 -10.81 43.30 -0.60
CA PRO A 142 -12.16 42.83 -0.27
C PRO A 142 -13.25 43.84 -0.66
N GLU A 143 -13.00 45.15 -0.47
CA GLU A 143 -13.93 46.22 -0.85
C GLU A 143 -14.11 46.34 -2.37
N ALA A 144 -13.12 45.88 -3.15
CA ALA A 144 -13.17 45.81 -4.60
C ALA A 144 -13.77 44.49 -5.13
N GLY A 145 -14.31 43.64 -4.24
CA GLY A 145 -14.91 42.36 -4.61
C GLY A 145 -13.92 41.22 -4.84
N VAL A 146 -12.63 41.41 -4.53
CA VAL A 146 -11.59 40.39 -4.59
C VAL A 146 -11.40 39.85 -3.17
N LYS A 147 -11.99 38.70 -2.86
CA LYS A 147 -12.05 38.18 -1.47
C LYS A 147 -11.13 37.00 -1.21
N THR A 148 -10.71 36.32 -2.26
CA THR A 148 -9.96 35.06 -2.16
C THR A 148 -8.73 35.07 -3.06
N VAL A 149 -7.82 34.13 -2.83
CA VAL A 149 -6.65 33.94 -3.70
C VAL A 149 -7.08 33.63 -5.14
N GLY A 150 -8.15 32.83 -5.30
CA GLY A 150 -8.75 32.52 -6.60
C GLY A 150 -9.22 33.78 -7.35
N ASP A 151 -9.83 34.73 -6.65
CA ASP A 151 -10.24 36.02 -7.22
C ASP A 151 -9.04 36.84 -7.71
N VAL A 152 -7.95 36.88 -6.95
CA VAL A 152 -6.71 37.58 -7.35
C VAL A 152 -6.12 36.99 -8.63
N ARG A 153 -6.11 35.65 -8.76
CA ARG A 153 -5.58 34.96 -9.94
C ARG A 153 -6.42 35.28 -11.18
N ARG A 154 -7.74 35.18 -11.07
CA ARG A 154 -8.70 35.45 -12.16
C ARG A 154 -8.79 36.93 -12.52
N ALA A 155 -8.59 37.85 -11.57
CA ALA A 155 -8.67 39.27 -11.82
C ALA A 155 -7.67 39.73 -12.89
N HIS A 156 -8.11 40.59 -13.80
CA HIS A 156 -7.21 41.17 -14.77
C HIS A 156 -6.25 42.15 -14.08
N ALA A 157 -4.97 42.20 -14.48
CA ALA A 157 -3.98 43.10 -13.85
C ALA A 157 -4.42 44.58 -13.90
N GLY A 158 -5.24 44.96 -14.89
CA GLY A 158 -5.88 46.29 -14.95
C GLY A 158 -6.90 46.56 -13.84
N GLN A 159 -7.67 45.57 -13.43
CA GLN A 159 -8.67 45.70 -12.35
C GLN A 159 -7.98 45.87 -11.00
N LEU A 160 -6.94 45.07 -10.74
CA LEU A 160 -6.13 45.20 -9.52
C LEU A 160 -5.47 46.58 -9.40
N ARG A 161 -5.08 47.19 -10.52
CA ARG A 161 -4.49 48.55 -10.58
C ARG A 161 -5.47 49.68 -10.30
N GLN A 162 -6.77 49.43 -10.45
CA GLN A 162 -7.79 50.44 -10.14
C GLN A 162 -8.04 50.57 -8.63
N ILE A 163 -7.53 49.62 -7.84
CA ILE A 163 -7.69 49.59 -6.39
C ILE A 163 -6.70 50.59 -5.76
N PRO A 164 -7.18 51.54 -4.95
CA PRO A 164 -6.32 52.56 -4.34
C PRO A 164 -5.14 51.97 -3.58
N GLY A 165 -3.92 52.32 -4.01
CA GLY A 165 -2.68 51.88 -3.37
C GLY A 165 -2.05 50.62 -3.95
N ILE A 166 -2.61 50.03 -5.01
CA ILE A 166 -2.03 48.91 -5.78
C ILE A 166 -1.51 49.43 -7.13
N GLY A 167 -0.18 49.56 -7.26
CA GLY A 167 0.47 49.90 -8.53
C GLY A 167 0.76 48.68 -9.41
N GLN A 168 1.30 48.89 -10.61
CA GLN A 168 1.65 47.82 -11.57
C GLN A 168 2.48 46.70 -10.92
N ARG A 169 3.59 47.05 -10.28
CA ARG A 169 4.47 46.07 -9.61
C ARG A 169 3.77 45.30 -8.49
N SER A 170 2.85 45.95 -7.77
CA SER A 170 2.09 45.31 -6.70
C SER A 170 1.06 44.33 -7.25
N ALA A 171 0.37 44.69 -8.33
CA ALA A 171 -0.56 43.80 -9.02
C ALA A 171 0.16 42.58 -9.61
N ASP A 172 1.30 42.77 -10.27
CA ASP A 172 2.08 41.67 -10.85
C ASP A 172 2.57 40.70 -9.78
N ARG A 173 3.00 41.21 -8.61
CA ARG A 173 3.40 40.38 -7.46
C ARG A 173 2.23 39.60 -6.86
N LEU A 174 1.06 40.23 -6.71
CA LEU A 174 -0.15 39.55 -6.22
C LEU A 174 -0.54 38.40 -7.15
N LYS A 175 -0.51 38.62 -8.48
CA LYS A 175 -0.79 37.56 -9.45
C LYS A 175 0.27 36.47 -9.43
N ALA A 176 1.56 36.81 -9.33
CA ALA A 176 2.64 35.83 -9.26
C ALA A 176 2.53 34.95 -8.01
N ALA A 177 2.21 35.54 -6.84
CA ALA A 177 1.97 34.78 -5.61
C ALA A 177 0.76 33.85 -5.74
N ALA A 178 -0.35 34.33 -6.31
CA ALA A 178 -1.53 33.50 -6.56
C ALA A 178 -1.26 32.36 -7.58
N GLU A 179 -0.45 32.62 -8.61
CA GLU A 179 -0.06 31.62 -9.60
C GLU A 179 0.92 30.58 -9.01
N THR A 180 1.75 30.99 -8.05
CA THR A 180 2.66 30.08 -7.33
C THR A 180 1.83 29.11 -6.47
N LEU A 181 0.89 29.63 -5.67
CA LEU A 181 -0.04 28.81 -4.88
C LEU A 181 -0.86 27.86 -5.77
N PHE A 182 -1.32 28.33 -6.93
CA PHE A 182 -2.02 27.48 -7.89
C PHE A 182 -1.12 26.37 -8.44
N SER A 183 0.12 26.71 -8.81
CA SER A 183 1.07 25.76 -9.38
C SER A 183 1.46 24.69 -8.36
N GLU A 184 1.68 25.09 -7.10
CA GLU A 184 1.94 24.17 -5.99
C GLU A 184 0.73 23.25 -5.75
N ALA A 185 -0.48 23.80 -5.67
CA ALA A 185 -1.70 23.01 -5.48
C ALA A 185 -1.99 22.06 -6.67
N ALA A 186 -1.64 22.45 -7.91
CA ALA A 186 -1.88 21.65 -9.11
C ALA A 186 -0.75 20.64 -9.41
N ALA A 187 0.43 20.78 -8.78
CA ALA A 187 1.59 19.91 -9.04
C ALA A 187 1.40 18.48 -8.52
N GLU A 188 0.63 18.31 -7.44
CA GLU A 188 0.32 17.01 -6.85
C GLU A 188 -1.19 16.74 -6.89
N PRO A 189 -1.74 16.36 -8.06
CA PRO A 189 -3.14 15.98 -8.15
C PRO A 189 -3.42 14.77 -7.25
N ARG A 190 -4.62 14.73 -6.67
CA ARG A 190 -5.07 13.55 -5.92
C ARG A 190 -5.00 12.31 -6.80
N ARG A 191 -4.40 11.26 -6.26
CA ARG A 191 -4.20 9.96 -6.92
C ARG A 191 -5.26 8.93 -6.53
N ASP A 192 -6.38 9.38 -5.98
CA ASP A 192 -7.55 8.55 -5.75
C ASP A 192 -8.52 8.59 -6.94
N ILE A 193 -9.43 7.62 -7.05
CA ILE A 193 -10.55 7.67 -8.01
C ILE A 193 -11.80 8.29 -7.35
N GLY A 194 -11.99 8.07 -6.04
CA GLY A 194 -13.11 8.60 -5.25
C GLY A 194 -14.40 7.78 -5.33
N THR A 195 -15.40 8.09 -4.50
CA THR A 195 -16.76 7.50 -4.54
C THR A 195 -17.65 8.15 -5.58
N GLU A 196 -17.50 9.45 -5.77
CA GLU A 196 -18.43 10.23 -6.57
C GLU A 196 -18.20 10.00 -8.05
N ARG A 197 -19.32 9.85 -8.78
CA ARG A 197 -19.32 9.65 -10.23
C ARG A 197 -19.05 10.94 -11.00
N THR A 198 -17.91 11.56 -10.72
CA THR A 198 -17.45 12.77 -11.41
C THR A 198 -17.02 12.43 -12.84
N ARG A 199 -16.96 13.45 -13.71
CA ARG A 199 -16.47 13.31 -15.09
C ARG A 199 -15.06 12.69 -15.12
N TYR A 200 -14.16 13.14 -14.26
CA TYR A 200 -12.77 12.67 -14.22
C TYR A 200 -12.68 11.24 -13.68
N ALA A 201 -13.42 10.91 -12.61
CA ALA A 201 -13.46 9.55 -12.07
C ALA A 201 -13.94 8.54 -13.13
N VAL A 202 -15.02 8.86 -13.86
CA VAL A 202 -15.51 8.00 -14.96
C VAL A 202 -14.47 7.85 -16.07
N GLN A 203 -13.73 8.90 -16.40
CA GLN A 203 -12.65 8.82 -17.41
C GLN A 203 -11.50 7.93 -16.94
N LEU A 204 -11.05 8.08 -15.68
CA LEU A 204 -10.01 7.24 -15.08
C LEU A 204 -10.43 5.76 -15.10
N VAL A 205 -11.61 5.44 -14.58
CA VAL A 205 -12.15 4.07 -14.53
C VAL A 205 -12.21 3.44 -15.93
N ASN A 206 -12.61 4.20 -16.95
CA ASN A 206 -12.63 3.70 -18.34
C ASN A 206 -11.22 3.39 -18.89
N VAL A 207 -10.21 4.20 -18.57
CA VAL A 207 -8.82 3.93 -18.97
C VAL A 207 -8.29 2.69 -18.25
N LEU A 208 -8.56 2.58 -16.94
CA LEU A 208 -8.12 1.47 -16.11
C LEU A 208 -8.80 0.14 -16.50
N ALA A 209 -10.09 0.14 -16.82
CA ALA A 209 -10.78 -1.07 -17.30
C ALA A 209 -10.21 -1.59 -18.63
N ARG A 210 -9.68 -0.69 -19.48
CA ARG A 210 -8.98 -1.09 -20.71
C ARG A 210 -7.60 -1.64 -20.41
N TYR A 211 -6.91 -1.06 -19.44
CA TYR A 211 -5.61 -1.54 -18.97
C TYR A 211 -5.73 -2.94 -18.36
N ASP A 212 -6.75 -3.17 -17.52
CA ASP A 212 -7.07 -4.47 -16.90
C ASP A 212 -7.30 -5.58 -17.94
N ALA A 213 -7.89 -5.22 -19.08
CA ALA A 213 -8.19 -6.15 -20.16
C ALA A 213 -7.00 -6.40 -21.11
N LEU A 214 -5.83 -5.78 -20.87
CA LEU A 214 -4.61 -6.12 -21.60
C LEU A 214 -4.03 -7.46 -21.12
N PRO A 215 -3.39 -8.26 -21.99
CA PRO A 215 -2.73 -9.50 -21.59
C PRO A 215 -1.58 -9.25 -20.60
N ASP A 216 -1.54 -10.04 -19.52
CA ASP A 216 -0.40 -10.06 -18.58
C ASP A 216 0.81 -10.72 -19.26
N LEU A 217 1.83 -9.89 -19.57
CA LEU A 217 3.09 -10.34 -20.16
C LEU A 217 4.15 -10.47 -19.07
N ASP A 218 4.93 -11.55 -19.10
CA ASP A 218 6.04 -11.72 -18.17
C ASP A 218 7.20 -10.74 -18.43
N GLU A 219 8.12 -10.57 -17.47
CA GLU A 219 9.23 -9.61 -17.58
C GLU A 219 10.12 -9.85 -18.81
N GLU A 220 10.33 -11.11 -19.20
CA GLU A 220 11.14 -11.46 -20.36
C GLU A 220 10.40 -11.11 -21.65
N GLN A 221 9.10 -11.43 -21.74
CA GLN A 221 8.21 -11.08 -22.85
C GLN A 221 8.09 -9.57 -23.02
N GLN A 222 7.93 -8.83 -21.92
CA GLN A 222 7.90 -7.37 -21.92
C GLN A 222 9.25 -6.80 -22.36
N ALA A 223 10.37 -7.33 -21.85
CA ALA A 223 11.71 -6.89 -22.25
C ALA A 223 11.96 -7.16 -23.74
N ARG A 224 11.54 -8.32 -24.25
CA ARG A 224 11.58 -8.66 -25.68
C ARG A 224 10.73 -7.69 -26.51
N ARG A 225 9.49 -7.43 -26.07
CA ARG A 225 8.57 -6.49 -26.72
C ARG A 225 9.12 -5.06 -26.77
N ARG A 226 9.70 -4.55 -25.67
CA ARG A 226 10.37 -3.23 -25.62
C ARG A 226 11.51 -3.14 -26.64
N ARG A 227 12.38 -4.15 -26.70
CA ARG A 227 13.46 -4.20 -27.71
C ARG A 227 12.92 -4.23 -29.13
N LEU A 228 11.83 -4.97 -29.38
CA LEU A 228 11.18 -4.99 -30.70
C LEU A 228 10.60 -3.62 -31.07
N PHE A 229 10.04 -2.87 -30.12
CA PHE A 229 9.60 -1.49 -30.33
C PHE A 229 10.76 -0.54 -30.65
N GLU A 230 11.87 -0.63 -29.92
CA GLU A 230 13.08 0.16 -30.20
C GLU A 230 13.61 -0.11 -31.61
N ILE A 231 13.70 -1.39 -32.00
CA ILE A 231 14.14 -1.79 -33.34
C ILE A 231 13.15 -1.32 -34.39
N ALA A 232 11.85 -1.43 -34.12
CA ALA A 232 10.78 -0.96 -35.01
C ALA A 232 10.87 0.55 -35.29
N ASP A 233 11.32 1.35 -34.32
CA ASP A 233 11.53 2.79 -34.49
C ASP A 233 12.79 3.11 -35.30
N LEU A 234 13.91 2.45 -34.99
CA LEU A 234 15.16 2.59 -35.75
C LEU A 234 14.99 2.16 -37.21
N SER A 235 14.05 1.26 -37.48
CA SER A 235 13.79 0.68 -38.80
C SER A 235 12.72 1.37 -39.63
N ARG A 236 12.16 2.50 -39.18
CA ARG A 236 11.05 3.20 -39.88
C ARG A 236 11.36 3.53 -41.34
N ASN A 237 12.62 3.74 -41.68
CA ASN A 237 13.08 4.10 -43.03
C ASN A 237 13.62 2.91 -43.83
N TRP A 238 13.52 1.67 -43.32
CA TRP A 238 13.97 0.49 -44.05
C TRP A 238 13.03 0.24 -45.23
N SER A 239 13.46 0.59 -46.45
CA SER A 239 12.70 0.25 -47.66
C SER A 239 12.90 -1.21 -48.00
N VAL A 240 11.90 -2.06 -47.73
CA VAL A 240 11.88 -3.43 -48.25
C VAL A 240 11.29 -3.35 -49.66
N ALA A 241 12.11 -3.51 -50.69
CA ALA A 241 11.58 -3.67 -52.05
C ALA A 241 10.77 -4.98 -52.07
N ALA A 242 9.46 -4.87 -52.08
CA ALA A 242 8.57 -6.03 -52.11
C ALA A 242 8.84 -6.85 -53.37
N GLY A 243 9.30 -8.10 -53.19
CA GLY A 243 9.40 -9.07 -54.28
C GLY A 243 10.82 -9.44 -54.74
N ASP A 244 11.88 -8.89 -54.15
CA ASP A 244 13.25 -9.37 -54.43
C ASP A 244 13.66 -10.45 -53.39
N PRO A 245 13.81 -11.74 -53.79
CA PRO A 245 14.20 -12.83 -52.89
C PRO A 245 15.66 -12.74 -52.41
N ASP A 246 16.43 -11.75 -52.87
CA ASP A 246 17.81 -11.55 -52.46
C ASP A 246 17.90 -10.96 -51.04
N ARG A 247 18.03 -11.92 -50.12
CA ARG A 247 18.40 -11.85 -48.69
C ARG A 247 19.18 -10.59 -48.34
N TRP A 248 18.71 -9.84 -47.35
CA TRP A 248 19.47 -8.78 -46.72
C TRP A 248 20.84 -9.31 -46.27
N ALA A 249 21.90 -8.54 -46.47
CA ALA A 249 23.18 -8.80 -45.83
C ALA A 249 23.28 -7.92 -44.58
N VAL A 250 23.18 -8.54 -43.40
CA VAL A 250 23.32 -7.81 -42.13
C VAL A 250 24.79 -7.82 -41.72
N ALA A 251 25.36 -6.61 -41.57
CA ALA A 251 26.71 -6.43 -41.05
C ALA A 251 26.70 -6.27 -39.53
N TYR A 252 27.62 -6.95 -38.85
CA TYR A 252 27.77 -6.84 -37.39
C TYR A 252 29.24 -6.99 -36.98
N SER A 253 29.62 -6.36 -35.86
CA SER A 253 30.99 -6.37 -35.35
C SER A 253 31.30 -7.65 -34.57
N GLY A 254 32.47 -8.27 -34.78
CA GLY A 254 32.98 -9.33 -33.91
C GLY A 254 32.85 -10.76 -34.42
N GLY A 255 32.30 -11.03 -35.61
CA GLY A 255 32.17 -12.38 -36.19
C GLY A 255 30.99 -13.22 -35.64
N GLU A 256 30.51 -14.19 -36.44
CA GLU A 256 29.19 -14.87 -36.32
C GLU A 256 28.91 -15.51 -34.96
N LYS A 257 29.96 -15.89 -34.23
CA LYS A 257 29.87 -16.54 -32.91
C LYS A 257 30.05 -15.59 -31.72
N SER A 258 30.37 -14.32 -31.95
CA SER A 258 30.82 -13.40 -30.88
C SER A 258 29.89 -12.21 -30.65
N ASN A 259 29.02 -11.87 -31.61
CA ASN A 259 28.13 -10.72 -31.46
C ASN A 259 26.82 -11.10 -30.75
N GLU A 260 26.83 -10.95 -29.43
CA GLU A 260 25.67 -11.21 -28.57
C GLU A 260 24.45 -10.36 -28.93
N THR A 261 24.65 -9.13 -29.43
CA THR A 261 23.56 -8.22 -29.81
C THR A 261 22.83 -8.72 -31.06
N TYR A 262 23.57 -9.14 -32.09
CA TYR A 262 22.97 -9.70 -33.31
C TYR A 262 22.30 -11.07 -33.04
N ALA A 263 22.93 -11.92 -32.22
CA ALA A 263 22.32 -13.19 -31.79
C ALA A 263 21.03 -12.97 -30.99
N ARG A 264 20.99 -11.96 -30.12
CA ARG A 264 19.79 -11.56 -29.37
C ARG A 264 18.69 -11.04 -30.30
N PHE A 265 19.02 -10.17 -31.25
CA PHE A 265 18.06 -9.71 -32.27
C PHE A 265 17.39 -10.88 -33.01
N ARG A 266 18.18 -11.85 -33.50
CA ARG A 266 17.63 -13.03 -34.19
C ARG A 266 16.70 -13.85 -33.30
N ARG A 267 17.05 -14.03 -32.01
CA ARG A 267 16.19 -14.72 -31.03
C ARG A 267 14.89 -13.96 -30.76
N ASP A 268 14.93 -12.63 -30.68
CA ASP A 268 13.73 -11.82 -30.42
C ASP A 268 12.76 -11.84 -31.61
N ILE A 269 13.28 -11.75 -32.85
CA ILE A 269 12.46 -11.91 -34.06
C ILE A 269 11.82 -13.30 -34.11
N ALA A 270 12.61 -14.37 -33.95
CA ALA A 270 12.09 -15.73 -33.98
C ALA A 270 11.04 -15.99 -32.88
N TRP A 271 11.27 -15.45 -31.69
CA TRP A 271 10.32 -15.52 -30.59
C TRP A 271 9.00 -14.81 -30.91
N ALA A 272 9.06 -13.60 -31.50
CA ALA A 272 7.86 -12.85 -31.87
C ALA A 272 7.06 -13.52 -32.99
N GLN A 273 7.73 -14.24 -33.89
CA GLN A 273 7.06 -15.05 -34.90
C GLN A 273 6.34 -16.25 -34.29
N ALA A 274 6.93 -16.89 -33.28
CA ALA A 274 6.31 -18.01 -32.57
C ALA A 274 5.18 -17.56 -31.63
N ASN A 275 5.21 -16.30 -31.18
CA ASN A 275 4.25 -15.72 -30.24
C ASN A 275 3.62 -14.44 -30.81
N PRO A 276 2.92 -14.53 -31.96
CA PRO A 276 2.35 -13.37 -32.65
C PRO A 276 1.43 -12.52 -31.76
N GLN A 277 0.70 -13.18 -30.86
CA GLN A 277 -0.28 -12.58 -29.95
C GLN A 277 0.30 -11.50 -29.02
N VAL A 278 1.61 -11.53 -28.77
CA VAL A 278 2.28 -10.55 -27.90
C VAL A 278 2.43 -9.17 -28.58
N LEU A 279 2.27 -9.13 -29.90
CA LEU A 279 2.28 -7.90 -30.73
C LEU A 279 0.90 -7.62 -31.35
N ASP A 280 -0.18 -8.16 -30.79
CA ASP A 280 -1.52 -7.84 -31.26
C ASP A 280 -1.92 -6.40 -30.88
N THR A 281 -2.68 -5.78 -31.78
CA THR A 281 -3.34 -4.49 -31.53
C THR A 281 -4.65 -4.73 -30.80
N PHE A 282 -4.97 -3.87 -29.84
CA PHE A 282 -6.20 -3.90 -29.06
C PHE A 282 -7.25 -2.91 -29.58
N ARG A 283 -7.08 -2.38 -30.80
CA ARG A 283 -8.08 -1.54 -31.47
C ARG A 283 -9.45 -2.23 -31.47
N GLY A 284 -10.42 -1.65 -30.76
CA GLY A 284 -11.78 -2.16 -30.66
C GLY A 284 -12.05 -3.06 -29.45
N LEU A 285 -11.12 -3.14 -28.50
CA LEU A 285 -11.34 -3.79 -27.20
C LEU A 285 -12.64 -3.26 -26.58
N THR A 286 -13.64 -4.13 -26.51
CA THR A 286 -14.94 -3.80 -25.94
C THR A 286 -14.94 -4.30 -24.51
N VAL A 287 -14.94 -3.38 -23.55
CA VAL A 287 -15.13 -3.73 -22.13
C VAL A 287 -16.58 -4.21 -22.00
N THR A 288 -16.77 -5.50 -21.73
CA THR A 288 -18.09 -6.16 -21.72
C THR A 288 -18.92 -5.79 -20.49
N VAL A 289 -18.28 -5.29 -19.43
CA VAL A 289 -18.90 -4.89 -18.17
C VAL A 289 -18.94 -3.36 -18.10
N ASN A 290 -19.99 -2.79 -17.49
CA ASN A 290 -20.03 -1.35 -17.18
C ASN A 290 -18.87 -1.02 -16.21
N PRO A 291 -17.85 -0.24 -16.65
CA PRO A 291 -16.64 -0.03 -15.84
C PRO A 291 -16.91 0.61 -14.49
N TRP A 292 -17.89 1.53 -14.42
CA TRP A 292 -18.23 2.20 -13.16
C TRP A 292 -18.87 1.25 -12.15
N ALA A 293 -19.78 0.39 -12.61
CA ALA A 293 -20.43 -0.59 -11.73
C ALA A 293 -19.46 -1.67 -11.25
N ASP A 294 -18.44 -2.01 -12.05
CA ASP A 294 -17.36 -2.91 -11.63
C ASP A 294 -16.43 -2.22 -10.63
N TYR A 295 -16.09 -0.94 -10.85
CA TYR A 295 -15.33 -0.13 -9.89
C TYR A 295 -16.02 -0.04 -8.53
N GLU A 296 -17.34 0.20 -8.48
CA GLU A 296 -18.10 0.25 -7.22
C GLU A 296 -18.02 -1.07 -6.42
N ARG A 297 -17.87 -2.20 -7.12
CA ARG A 297 -17.72 -3.52 -6.49
C ARG A 297 -16.28 -3.83 -6.08
N ARG A 298 -15.30 -3.36 -6.85
CA ARG A 298 -13.87 -3.67 -6.69
C ARG A 298 -13.01 -2.40 -6.66
N PRO A 299 -13.26 -1.42 -5.77
CA PRO A 299 -12.56 -0.13 -5.81
C PRO A 299 -11.05 -0.28 -5.58
N ALA A 300 -10.65 -1.22 -4.71
CA ALA A 300 -9.24 -1.50 -4.43
C ALA A 300 -8.47 -2.06 -5.65
N HIS A 301 -9.15 -2.77 -6.55
CA HIS A 301 -8.56 -3.32 -7.79
C HIS A 301 -8.17 -2.20 -8.74
N TYR A 302 -9.12 -1.31 -9.06
CA TYR A 302 -8.88 -0.17 -9.96
C TYR A 302 -7.83 0.79 -9.40
N GLN A 303 -7.81 1.00 -8.09
CA GLN A 303 -6.77 1.79 -7.44
C GLN A 303 -5.38 1.12 -7.56
N GLY A 304 -5.33 -0.21 -7.46
CA GLY A 304 -4.12 -0.98 -7.73
C GLY A 304 -3.62 -0.81 -9.17
N LEU A 305 -4.53 -0.90 -10.15
CA LEU A 305 -4.23 -0.66 -11.57
C LEU A 305 -3.73 0.77 -11.83
N LEU A 306 -4.30 1.76 -11.14
CA LEU A 306 -3.88 3.15 -11.23
C LEU A 306 -2.42 3.33 -10.79
N ALA A 307 -2.07 2.78 -9.63
CA ALA A 307 -0.72 2.83 -9.10
C ALA A 307 0.28 2.08 -9.99
N ASP A 308 -0.13 0.93 -10.55
CA ASP A 308 0.68 0.13 -11.45
C ASP A 308 0.96 0.87 -12.77
N LEU A 309 -0.08 1.38 -13.42
CA LEU A 309 0.05 2.08 -14.69
C LEU A 309 0.86 3.37 -14.57
N LEU A 310 0.82 4.06 -13.42
CA LEU A 310 1.66 5.24 -13.16
C LEU A 310 3.13 4.88 -12.88
N GLY A 311 3.46 3.61 -12.64
CA GLY A 311 4.82 3.18 -12.27
C GLY A 311 5.26 3.65 -10.89
N ASN A 312 4.32 4.04 -10.02
CA ASN A 312 4.58 4.60 -8.69
C ASN A 312 4.53 3.54 -7.59
N GLN A 313 4.91 2.29 -7.90
CA GLN A 313 4.86 1.22 -6.90
C GLN A 313 5.96 1.41 -5.85
N LYS A 314 5.64 2.17 -4.80
CA LYS A 314 6.41 2.15 -3.56
C LYS A 314 6.34 0.73 -3.00
N THR A 315 7.47 0.04 -2.96
CA THR A 315 7.57 -1.36 -2.53
C THR A 315 8.00 -1.48 -1.06
N GLY A 316 8.66 -0.44 -0.53
CA GLY A 316 9.34 -0.44 0.76
C GLY A 316 10.64 -1.25 0.74
N GLY A 317 11.35 -1.30 1.87
CA GLY A 317 12.56 -2.13 2.03
C GLY A 317 13.88 -1.44 1.68
N GLU A 318 13.97 -0.11 1.83
CA GLU A 318 15.22 0.65 1.60
C GLU A 318 16.38 0.23 2.52
N ASP A 319 16.05 -0.38 3.67
CA ASP A 319 17.02 -0.88 4.64
C ASP A 319 17.60 -2.28 4.30
N LEU A 320 17.11 -2.94 3.24
CA LEU A 320 17.59 -4.26 2.80
C LEU A 320 18.88 -4.16 1.99
N ASP A 321 19.73 -5.18 2.09
CA ASP A 321 20.93 -5.27 1.25
C ASP A 321 20.58 -5.55 -0.22
N ALA A 322 21.51 -5.24 -1.11
CA ALA A 322 21.31 -5.31 -2.55
C ALA A 322 21.03 -6.73 -3.06
N ASP A 323 21.63 -7.76 -2.45
CA ASP A 323 21.48 -9.15 -2.86
C ASP A 323 20.09 -9.67 -2.46
N THR A 324 19.65 -9.36 -1.25
CA THR A 324 18.28 -9.65 -0.77
C THR A 324 17.24 -8.97 -1.67
N LEU A 325 17.41 -7.68 -1.98
CA LEU A 325 16.51 -6.95 -2.87
C LEU A 325 16.46 -7.56 -4.28
N ALA A 326 17.60 -7.98 -4.81
CA ALA A 326 17.67 -8.65 -6.11
C ALA A 326 16.94 -9.99 -6.09
N ALA A 327 17.09 -10.79 -5.04
CA ALA A 327 16.39 -12.07 -4.89
C ALA A 327 14.87 -11.89 -4.81
N ILE A 328 14.39 -10.90 -4.04
CA ILE A 328 12.95 -10.59 -3.92
C ILE A 328 12.38 -10.12 -5.26
N ARG A 329 13.10 -9.27 -5.98
CA ARG A 329 12.67 -8.77 -7.29
C ARG A 329 12.64 -9.89 -8.34
N ALA A 330 13.63 -10.78 -8.32
CA ALA A 330 13.72 -11.91 -9.24
C ALA A 330 12.64 -12.98 -9.01
N LEU A 331 12.10 -13.09 -7.79
CA LEU A 331 11.02 -14.02 -7.50
C LEU A 331 9.70 -13.53 -8.13
N ARG A 332 9.15 -14.30 -9.07
CA ARG A 332 7.76 -14.14 -9.51
C ARG A 332 6.85 -15.04 -8.67
N LEU A 333 5.83 -14.44 -8.05
CA LEU A 333 4.80 -15.20 -7.36
C LEU A 333 4.06 -16.08 -8.37
N ASP A 334 3.92 -17.35 -8.01
CA ASP A 334 3.14 -18.31 -8.78
C ASP A 334 1.67 -18.10 -8.39
N ARG A 335 0.85 -17.77 -9.39
CA ARG A 335 -0.55 -17.40 -9.23
C ARG A 335 -1.50 -18.58 -9.49
N THR A 336 -0.99 -19.79 -9.72
CA THR A 336 -1.80 -20.98 -10.08
C THR A 336 -2.98 -21.21 -9.13
N PHE A 337 -2.77 -20.98 -7.83
CA PHE A 337 -3.80 -21.14 -6.80
C PHE A 337 -4.36 -19.82 -6.25
N LEU A 338 -4.01 -18.68 -6.87
CA LEU A 338 -4.60 -17.40 -6.51
C LEU A 338 -5.83 -17.16 -7.36
N ASN A 339 -6.82 -16.51 -6.77
CA ASN A 339 -8.01 -16.09 -7.50
C ASN A 339 -7.57 -15.22 -8.71
N PRO A 340 -7.99 -15.54 -9.94
CA PRO A 340 -7.64 -14.76 -11.14
C PRO A 340 -7.99 -13.28 -11.05
N ASP A 341 -9.05 -12.92 -10.31
CA ASP A 341 -9.48 -11.53 -10.10
C ASP A 341 -8.68 -10.81 -8.99
N LEU A 342 -7.75 -11.51 -8.32
CA LEU A 342 -6.94 -10.94 -7.25
C LEU A 342 -5.75 -10.16 -7.81
N HIS A 343 -5.83 -8.84 -7.70
CA HIS A 343 -4.71 -7.95 -7.96
C HIS A 343 -3.95 -7.59 -6.68
N LEU A 344 -2.69 -8.04 -6.58
CA LEU A 344 -1.77 -7.62 -5.52
C LEU A 344 -1.12 -6.30 -5.91
N ARG A 345 -1.17 -5.32 -5.01
CA ARG A 345 -0.38 -4.08 -5.18
C ARG A 345 1.12 -4.35 -5.09
N GLY A 346 1.93 -3.43 -5.60
CA GLY A 346 3.38 -3.55 -5.58
C GLY A 346 3.98 -3.91 -4.24
N TYR A 347 3.64 -3.16 -3.20
CA TYR A 347 4.10 -3.47 -1.85
C TYR A 347 3.54 -4.81 -1.33
N GLN A 348 2.30 -5.19 -1.66
CA GLN A 348 1.75 -6.49 -1.23
C GLN A 348 2.47 -7.66 -1.89
N SER A 349 2.68 -7.57 -3.20
CA SER A 349 3.49 -8.51 -3.97
C SER A 349 4.91 -8.59 -3.41
N PHE A 350 5.52 -7.44 -3.10
CA PHE A 350 6.84 -7.38 -2.48
C PHE A 350 6.88 -8.07 -1.13
N GLY A 351 5.91 -7.84 -0.24
CA GLY A 351 5.89 -8.46 1.09
C GLY A 351 5.63 -9.96 1.05
N ALA A 352 4.79 -10.43 0.12
CA ALA A 352 4.63 -11.87 -0.13
C ALA A 352 5.94 -12.50 -0.64
N ARG A 353 6.63 -11.87 -1.60
CA ARG A 353 7.94 -12.33 -2.10
C ARG A 353 9.01 -12.31 -1.01
N PHE A 354 9.02 -11.26 -0.18
CA PHE A 354 9.91 -11.14 0.98
C PHE A 354 9.75 -12.34 1.91
N ALA A 355 8.50 -12.68 2.28
CA ALA A 355 8.22 -13.84 3.13
C ALA A 355 8.68 -15.17 2.51
N VAL A 356 8.55 -15.34 1.20
CA VAL A 356 9.02 -16.54 0.48
C VAL A 356 10.56 -16.61 0.45
N VAL A 357 11.23 -15.52 0.06
CA VAL A 357 12.69 -15.49 -0.09
C VAL A 357 13.40 -15.67 1.24
N GLN A 358 12.94 -14.95 2.28
CA GLN A 358 13.57 -14.95 3.61
C GLN A 358 13.10 -16.11 4.48
N LYS A 359 12.02 -16.79 4.08
CA LYS A 359 11.40 -17.96 4.73
C LYS A 359 10.79 -17.68 6.10
N LYS A 360 11.57 -17.20 7.08
CA LYS A 360 11.10 -16.89 8.44
C LYS A 360 11.20 -15.38 8.69
N THR A 361 10.05 -14.72 8.80
CA THR A 361 9.97 -13.26 8.79
C THR A 361 8.92 -12.72 9.77
N VAL A 362 9.08 -11.45 10.15
CA VAL A 362 8.07 -10.62 10.79
C VAL A 362 7.58 -9.57 9.80
N LEU A 363 6.26 -9.55 9.57
CA LEU A 363 5.58 -8.52 8.80
C LEU A 363 4.87 -7.55 9.75
N GLY A 364 5.50 -6.39 9.92
CA GLY A 364 5.08 -5.29 10.77
C GLY A 364 4.36 -4.16 10.04
N ASP A 365 3.85 -4.41 8.82
CA ASP A 365 3.05 -3.44 8.07
C ASP A 365 1.94 -2.83 8.92
N GLU A 366 1.68 -1.54 8.72
CA GLU A 366 0.57 -0.85 9.35
C GLU A 366 -0.77 -1.55 9.09
N MET A 367 -1.70 -1.36 10.02
CA MET A 367 -3.06 -1.87 9.91
C MET A 367 -3.72 -1.40 8.62
N GLY A 368 -4.49 -2.27 7.94
CA GLY A 368 -5.17 -1.91 6.69
C GLY A 368 -4.35 -2.11 5.40
N LEU A 369 -3.04 -2.39 5.46
CA LEU A 369 -2.20 -2.65 4.27
C LEU A 369 -2.42 -4.04 3.63
N GLY A 370 -3.20 -4.91 4.25
CA GLY A 370 -3.52 -6.25 3.72
C GLY A 370 -2.45 -7.31 4.02
N LYS A 371 -2.01 -7.41 5.28
CA LYS A 371 -1.08 -8.47 5.72
C LYS A 371 -1.60 -9.89 5.41
N THR A 372 -2.90 -10.12 5.58
CA THR A 372 -3.56 -11.40 5.31
C THR A 372 -3.41 -11.83 3.85
N VAL A 373 -3.65 -10.94 2.88
CA VAL A 373 -3.51 -11.27 1.46
C VAL A 373 -2.05 -11.53 1.09
N GLN A 374 -1.09 -10.85 1.72
CA GLN A 374 0.34 -11.12 1.53
C GLN A 374 0.72 -12.51 2.04
N ALA A 375 0.24 -12.89 3.22
CA ALA A 375 0.46 -14.22 3.79
C ALA A 375 -0.13 -15.33 2.93
N ILE A 376 -1.37 -15.14 2.45
CA ILE A 376 -2.05 -16.09 1.56
C ILE A 376 -1.32 -16.21 0.22
N ALA A 377 -0.88 -15.09 -0.36
CA ALA A 377 -0.11 -15.09 -1.60
C ALA A 377 1.24 -15.83 -1.48
N ALA A 378 1.96 -15.62 -0.37
CA ALA A 378 3.20 -16.34 -0.09
C ALA A 378 2.95 -17.86 0.05
N ALA A 379 1.94 -18.24 0.83
CA ALA A 379 1.59 -19.65 1.06
C ALA A 379 1.09 -20.34 -0.22
N ALA A 380 0.28 -19.66 -1.04
CA ALA A 380 -0.21 -20.19 -2.31
C ALA A 380 0.94 -20.42 -3.30
N HIS A 381 1.93 -19.52 -3.33
CA HIS A 381 3.15 -19.72 -4.14
C HIS A 381 3.93 -20.96 -3.69
N VAL A 382 4.16 -21.15 -2.38
CA VAL A 382 4.83 -22.36 -1.86
C VAL A 382 4.04 -23.61 -2.25
N ALA A 383 2.71 -23.60 -2.14
CA ALA A 383 1.87 -24.72 -2.53
C ALA A 383 1.91 -25.02 -4.04
N ALA A 384 2.07 -24.01 -4.89
CA ALA A 384 2.23 -24.18 -6.33
C ALA A 384 3.59 -24.81 -6.70
N VAL A 385 4.66 -24.42 -6.01
CA VAL A 385 6.01 -24.93 -6.25
C VAL A 385 6.19 -26.35 -5.70
N ASP A 386 5.76 -26.60 -4.46
CA ASP A 386 6.02 -27.87 -3.75
C ASP A 386 4.89 -28.90 -3.92
N GLY A 387 3.72 -28.45 -4.37
CA GLY A 387 2.49 -29.22 -4.51
C GLY A 387 1.60 -29.17 -3.26
N VAL A 388 0.28 -29.08 -3.46
CA VAL A 388 -0.73 -28.88 -2.39
C VAL A 388 -0.65 -29.96 -1.31
N ALA A 389 -0.60 -31.24 -1.70
CA ALA A 389 -0.57 -32.36 -0.75
C ALA A 389 0.70 -32.40 0.12
N ARG A 390 1.76 -31.67 -0.27
CA ARG A 390 3.01 -31.56 0.47
C ARG A 390 3.12 -30.26 1.26
N THR A 391 2.16 -29.35 1.11
CA THR A 391 2.21 -28.01 1.69
C THR A 391 1.10 -27.86 2.72
N ARG A 392 1.44 -28.04 4.00
CA ARG A 392 0.53 -27.83 5.12
C ARG A 392 0.78 -26.46 5.70
N VAL A 393 -0.14 -25.54 5.42
CA VAL A 393 -0.12 -24.16 5.89
C VAL A 393 -0.95 -24.07 7.17
N LEU A 394 -0.32 -23.71 8.29
CA LEU A 394 -0.99 -23.53 9.57
C LEU A 394 -1.12 -22.05 9.91
N VAL A 395 -2.34 -21.57 10.05
CA VAL A 395 -2.64 -20.20 10.52
C VAL A 395 -3.03 -20.26 11.99
N VAL A 396 -2.28 -19.57 12.85
CA VAL A 396 -2.58 -19.37 14.27
C VAL A 396 -3.05 -17.93 14.48
N CYS A 397 -4.30 -17.75 14.89
CA CYS A 397 -4.89 -16.42 15.02
C CYS A 397 -5.78 -16.26 16.28
N PRO A 398 -6.21 -15.05 16.64
CA PRO A 398 -7.27 -14.86 17.64
C PRO A 398 -8.58 -15.54 17.24
N ALA A 399 -9.39 -15.96 18.24
CA ALA A 399 -10.67 -16.64 18.00
C ALA A 399 -11.66 -15.80 17.17
N SER A 400 -11.61 -14.48 17.33
CA SER A 400 -12.45 -13.51 16.64
C SER A 400 -12.21 -13.43 15.13
N VAL A 401 -11.02 -13.79 14.64
CA VAL A 401 -10.66 -13.65 13.21
C VAL A 401 -10.59 -14.97 12.44
N VAL A 402 -10.87 -16.10 13.10
CA VAL A 402 -10.86 -17.45 12.47
C VAL A 402 -11.78 -17.51 11.25
N VAL A 403 -13.00 -16.97 11.37
CA VAL A 403 -13.99 -16.94 10.28
C VAL A 403 -13.54 -16.02 9.15
N ASN A 404 -12.92 -14.89 9.51
CA ASN A 404 -12.39 -13.95 8.53
C ASN A 404 -11.26 -14.59 7.69
N TRP A 405 -10.33 -15.30 8.33
CA TRP A 405 -9.29 -16.05 7.64
C TRP A 405 -9.84 -17.09 6.68
N GLU A 406 -10.81 -17.90 7.11
CA GLU A 406 -11.46 -18.87 6.23
C GLU A 406 -12.06 -18.22 4.98
N ARG A 407 -12.78 -17.10 5.18
CA ARG A 407 -13.37 -16.33 4.08
C ARG A 407 -12.30 -15.73 3.16
N GLU A 408 -11.29 -15.09 3.71
CA GLU A 408 -10.23 -14.46 2.91
C GLU A 408 -9.42 -15.50 2.12
N ILE A 409 -9.12 -16.67 2.70
CA ILE A 409 -8.50 -17.77 1.97
C ILE A 409 -9.39 -18.20 0.79
N LYS A 410 -10.69 -18.44 1.02
CA LYS A 410 -11.63 -18.80 -0.06
C LYS A 410 -11.79 -17.72 -1.12
N ASN A 411 -11.69 -16.45 -0.74
CA ASN A 411 -11.83 -15.33 -1.66
C ASN A 411 -10.57 -15.09 -2.50
N PHE A 412 -9.38 -15.29 -1.91
CA PHE A 412 -8.10 -14.98 -2.53
C PHE A 412 -7.42 -16.17 -3.19
N THR A 413 -7.89 -17.39 -2.94
CA THR A 413 -7.35 -18.61 -3.54
C THR A 413 -8.40 -19.30 -4.40
N ASP A 414 -7.94 -20.03 -5.42
CA ASP A 414 -8.76 -20.93 -6.22
C ASP A 414 -8.19 -22.36 -6.09
N GLY A 415 -9.00 -23.29 -5.60
CA GLY A 415 -8.64 -24.71 -5.49
C GLY A 415 -7.82 -25.14 -4.26
N LEU A 416 -7.42 -24.25 -3.33
CA LEU A 416 -6.76 -24.65 -2.08
C LEU A 416 -7.77 -25.02 -0.99
N PRO A 417 -7.65 -26.20 -0.36
CA PRO A 417 -8.55 -26.59 0.73
C PRO A 417 -8.26 -25.76 1.99
N VAL A 418 -9.31 -25.46 2.74
CA VAL A 418 -9.24 -24.72 4.01
C VAL A 418 -10.02 -25.44 5.11
N PHE A 419 -9.34 -25.70 6.22
CA PHE A 419 -9.87 -26.42 7.38
C PHE A 419 -9.95 -25.51 8.60
N ARG A 420 -11.16 -25.25 9.07
CA ARG A 420 -11.40 -24.45 10.29
C ARG A 420 -11.38 -25.34 11.54
N ALA A 421 -10.20 -25.61 12.08
CA ALA A 421 -10.02 -26.47 13.26
C ALA A 421 -10.40 -25.76 14.58
N HIS A 422 -11.70 -25.49 14.74
CA HIS A 422 -12.30 -24.86 15.92
C HIS A 422 -13.63 -25.56 16.30
N GLY A 423 -13.94 -25.63 17.59
CA GLY A 423 -15.17 -26.27 18.09
C GLY A 423 -15.03 -27.77 18.34
N ALA A 424 -16.15 -28.49 18.33
CA ALA A 424 -16.21 -29.89 18.75
C ALA A 424 -15.46 -30.85 17.81
N VAL A 425 -15.40 -30.55 16.51
CA VAL A 425 -14.79 -31.39 15.47
C VAL A 425 -13.36 -30.96 15.10
N LYS A 426 -12.72 -30.13 15.94
CA LYS A 426 -11.41 -29.55 15.63
C LYS A 426 -10.31 -30.59 15.39
N GLU A 427 -10.37 -31.74 16.06
CA GLU A 427 -9.36 -32.80 15.93
C GLU A 427 -9.48 -33.51 14.58
N ASP A 428 -10.70 -33.88 14.17
CA ASP A 428 -10.97 -34.52 12.88
C ASP A 428 -10.55 -33.64 11.70
N LEU A 429 -10.76 -32.32 11.82
CA LEU A 429 -10.35 -31.34 10.81
C LEU A 429 -8.82 -31.20 10.70
N VAL A 430 -8.09 -31.32 11.81
CA VAL A 430 -6.62 -31.36 11.78
C VAL A 430 -6.14 -32.64 11.10
N ASP A 431 -6.77 -33.78 11.39
CA ASP A 431 -6.40 -35.05 10.78
C ASP A 431 -6.66 -35.06 9.27
N ALA A 432 -7.79 -34.49 8.81
CA ALA A 432 -8.09 -34.31 7.38
C ALA A 432 -7.08 -33.37 6.68
N TRP A 433 -6.77 -32.23 7.30
CA TRP A 433 -5.75 -31.30 6.80
C TRP A 433 -4.38 -31.95 6.63
N ARG A 434 -3.99 -32.82 7.56
CA ARG A 434 -2.71 -33.54 7.46
C ARG A 434 -2.63 -34.49 6.28
N SER A 435 -3.76 -35.04 5.82
CA SER A 435 -3.81 -35.89 4.64
C SER A 435 -3.94 -35.13 3.33
N GLU A 436 -4.63 -33.99 3.32
CA GLU A 436 -4.99 -33.27 2.09
C GLU A 436 -4.06 -32.08 1.78
N GLY A 437 -3.40 -31.50 2.79
CA GLY A 437 -2.61 -30.28 2.66
C GLY A 437 -3.48 -29.01 2.64
N GLY A 438 -2.93 -27.90 2.16
CA GLY A 438 -3.61 -26.59 2.15
C GLY A 438 -3.62 -25.89 3.51
N PHE A 439 -4.65 -25.09 3.78
CA PHE A 439 -4.73 -24.23 4.96
C PHE A 439 -5.48 -24.88 6.12
N CYS A 440 -4.92 -24.78 7.34
CA CYS A 440 -5.62 -25.04 8.58
C CYS A 440 -5.61 -23.79 9.46
N VAL A 441 -6.77 -23.36 9.92
CA VAL A 441 -6.93 -22.18 10.78
C VAL A 441 -7.26 -22.63 12.20
N VAL A 442 -6.38 -22.31 13.15
CA VAL A 442 -6.52 -22.61 14.58
C VAL A 442 -6.41 -21.35 15.43
N THR A 443 -6.97 -21.40 16.64
CA THR A 443 -6.73 -20.38 17.65
C THR A 443 -5.41 -20.62 18.38
N TYR A 444 -4.89 -19.60 19.08
CA TYR A 444 -3.76 -19.77 20.00
C TYR A 444 -3.97 -20.90 21.03
N ASP A 445 -5.20 -21.05 21.55
CA ASP A 445 -5.54 -22.16 22.44
C ASP A 445 -5.62 -23.50 21.71
N GLY A 446 -6.11 -23.50 20.47
CA GLY A 446 -6.08 -24.66 19.58
C GLY A 446 -4.65 -25.15 19.32
N ALA A 447 -3.73 -24.24 18.99
CA ALA A 447 -2.32 -24.53 18.79
C ALA A 447 -1.67 -25.15 20.04
N ARG A 448 -2.05 -24.68 21.24
CA ARG A 448 -1.60 -25.22 22.52
C ARG A 448 -2.17 -26.61 22.81
N THR A 449 -3.49 -26.78 22.66
CA THR A 449 -4.19 -28.01 23.04
C THR A 449 -3.99 -29.15 22.05
N MET A 450 -3.74 -28.85 20.78
CA MET A 450 -3.56 -29.82 19.70
C MET A 450 -2.10 -29.93 19.22
N ALA A 451 -1.14 -29.41 19.99
CA ALA A 451 0.28 -29.34 19.60
C ALA A 451 0.85 -30.70 19.12
N SER A 452 0.47 -31.80 19.77
CA SER A 452 0.90 -33.15 19.38
C SER A 452 0.27 -33.65 18.07
N ARG A 453 -0.92 -33.17 17.72
CA ARG A 453 -1.65 -33.55 16.50
C ARG A 453 -1.22 -32.70 15.30
N LEU A 454 -0.86 -31.44 15.49
CA LEU A 454 -0.52 -30.50 14.41
C LEU A 454 0.75 -30.89 13.62
N GLY A 455 1.69 -31.61 14.26
CA GLY A 455 2.91 -32.06 13.59
C GLY A 455 3.86 -30.91 13.21
N ALA A 456 4.54 -31.05 12.08
CA ALA A 456 5.49 -30.07 11.54
C ALA A 456 4.96 -29.49 10.22
N PRO A 457 4.16 -28.41 10.26
CA PRO A 457 3.68 -27.73 9.06
C PRO A 457 4.84 -27.11 8.25
N GLU A 458 4.71 -27.08 6.92
CA GLU A 458 5.70 -26.48 6.02
C GLU A 458 5.70 -24.94 6.11
N PHE A 459 4.54 -24.33 6.35
CA PHE A 459 4.37 -22.89 6.46
C PHE A 459 3.52 -22.56 7.69
N VAL A 460 4.04 -21.75 8.61
CA VAL A 460 3.29 -21.23 9.77
C VAL A 460 3.03 -19.74 9.62
N VAL A 461 1.78 -19.33 9.72
CA VAL A 461 1.38 -17.93 9.80
C VAL A 461 0.87 -17.66 11.22
N VAL A 462 1.43 -16.66 11.89
CA VAL A 462 1.00 -16.25 13.24
C VAL A 462 0.44 -14.85 13.15
N ASP A 463 -0.88 -14.74 13.24
CA ASP A 463 -1.59 -13.46 13.21
C ASP A 463 -1.70 -12.85 14.62
N GLU A 464 -1.60 -11.54 14.71
CA GLU A 464 -1.51 -10.80 15.98
C GLU A 464 -0.41 -11.35 16.91
N ALA A 465 0.81 -11.45 16.38
CA ALA A 465 1.97 -12.03 17.06
C ALA A 465 2.34 -11.35 18.38
N HIS A 466 1.80 -10.15 18.67
CA HIS A 466 1.89 -9.53 20.01
C HIS A 466 1.35 -10.45 21.13
N MET A 467 0.48 -11.41 20.80
CA MET A 467 -0.02 -12.41 21.75
C MET A 467 1.06 -13.37 22.27
N ILE A 468 2.17 -13.55 21.55
CA ILE A 468 3.29 -14.43 21.94
C ILE A 468 4.53 -13.67 22.45
N LYS A 469 4.37 -12.38 22.78
CA LYS A 469 5.45 -11.50 23.27
C LYS A 469 6.16 -11.98 24.53
N ASN A 470 5.47 -12.74 25.40
CA ASN A 470 6.06 -13.34 26.60
C ASN A 470 6.48 -14.79 26.35
N PRO A 471 7.79 -15.12 26.30
CA PRO A 471 8.27 -16.49 26.03
C PRO A 471 7.92 -17.51 27.12
N ARG A 472 7.62 -17.05 28.33
CA ARG A 472 7.26 -17.93 29.46
C ARG A 472 5.83 -18.44 29.36
N ALA A 473 4.96 -17.77 28.59
CA ALA A 473 3.57 -18.18 28.45
C ALA A 473 3.44 -19.52 27.69
N GLN A 474 2.51 -20.38 28.13
CA GLN A 474 2.31 -21.69 27.51
C GLN A 474 1.96 -21.60 26.01
N ARG A 475 1.16 -20.59 25.64
CA ARG A 475 0.80 -20.32 24.24
C ARG A 475 2.03 -19.99 23.39
N SER A 476 2.94 -19.14 23.89
CA SER A 476 4.17 -18.76 23.19
C SER A 476 5.07 -19.96 22.96
N ARG A 477 5.25 -20.81 23.98
CA ARG A 477 6.02 -22.06 23.85
C ARG A 477 5.41 -23.05 22.85
N ALA A 478 4.09 -23.09 22.73
CA ALA A 478 3.43 -23.95 21.74
C ALA A 478 3.65 -23.42 20.32
N VAL A 479 3.46 -22.12 20.10
CA VAL A 479 3.65 -21.49 18.79
C VAL A 479 5.11 -21.46 18.37
N ALA A 480 6.03 -21.16 19.28
CA ALA A 480 7.48 -21.16 19.00
C ALA A 480 7.97 -22.52 18.48
N ARG A 481 7.45 -23.63 19.00
CA ARG A 481 7.79 -24.97 18.48
C ARG A 481 7.30 -25.20 17.06
N LEU A 482 6.11 -24.70 16.71
CA LEU A 482 5.59 -24.78 15.35
C LEU A 482 6.47 -23.97 14.39
N VAL A 483 6.82 -22.73 14.78
CA VAL A 483 7.70 -21.84 14.02
C VAL A 483 9.10 -22.43 13.83
N ASP A 484 9.66 -23.08 14.87
CA ASP A 484 10.97 -23.72 14.81
C ASP A 484 11.00 -24.83 13.75
N THR A 485 9.99 -25.71 13.76
CA THR A 485 9.92 -26.86 12.84
C THR A 485 9.53 -26.52 11.41
N ALA A 486 8.94 -25.34 11.17
CA ALA A 486 8.44 -24.97 9.85
C ALA A 486 9.56 -24.49 8.93
N ALA A 487 9.44 -24.79 7.63
CA ALA A 487 10.36 -24.29 6.62
C ALA A 487 10.15 -22.78 6.38
N HIS A 488 8.88 -22.34 6.40
CA HIS A 488 8.48 -20.94 6.31
C HIS A 488 7.69 -20.54 7.56
N ALA A 489 7.92 -19.32 8.06
CA ALA A 489 7.17 -18.72 9.15
C ALA A 489 6.94 -17.23 8.90
N LEU A 490 5.70 -16.77 9.09
CA LEU A 490 5.33 -15.38 8.94
C LEU A 490 4.62 -14.90 10.20
N LEU A 491 5.30 -14.10 11.01
CA LEU A 491 4.71 -13.46 12.19
C LEU A 491 4.14 -12.10 11.78
N MET A 492 2.84 -11.89 11.94
CA MET A 492 2.18 -10.64 11.57
C MET A 492 1.76 -9.86 12.81
N THR A 493 2.06 -8.57 12.82
CA THR A 493 1.64 -7.67 13.91
C THR A 493 1.43 -6.27 13.38
N GLY A 494 0.35 -5.61 13.80
CA GLY A 494 0.06 -4.22 13.42
C GLY A 494 0.83 -3.19 14.24
N THR A 495 1.41 -3.60 15.38
CA THR A 495 1.97 -2.71 16.41
C THR A 495 3.25 -3.27 17.06
N PRO A 496 4.22 -3.78 16.29
CA PRO A 496 5.38 -4.50 16.84
C PRO A 496 6.21 -3.72 17.87
N LEU A 497 6.24 -2.39 17.78
CA LEU A 497 7.16 -1.53 18.52
C LEU A 497 6.52 -0.71 19.65
N GLU A 498 5.21 -0.82 19.87
CA GLU A 498 4.48 0.14 20.72
C GLU A 498 4.62 -0.05 22.23
N ASN A 499 5.10 -1.20 22.72
CA ASN A 499 5.05 -1.51 24.16
C ASN A 499 6.43 -1.72 24.81
N ALA A 500 7.40 -2.36 24.14
CA ALA A 500 8.78 -2.49 24.60
C ALA A 500 9.66 -3.05 23.46
N VAL A 501 10.93 -2.65 23.36
CA VAL A 501 11.87 -3.26 22.41
C VAL A 501 12.10 -4.74 22.74
N GLU A 502 12.09 -5.10 24.03
CA GLU A 502 12.16 -6.48 24.50
C GLU A 502 11.04 -7.37 23.94
N ASP A 503 9.81 -6.84 23.81
CA ASP A 503 8.69 -7.59 23.21
C ASP A 503 8.99 -7.95 21.75
N PHE A 504 9.69 -7.09 21.02
CA PHE A 504 10.09 -7.32 19.64
C PHE A 504 11.31 -8.24 19.53
N GLU A 505 12.30 -8.11 20.41
CA GLU A 505 13.46 -9.02 20.49
C GLU A 505 12.98 -10.47 20.68
N ASN A 506 11.97 -10.68 21.50
CA ASN A 506 11.34 -11.98 21.69
C ASN A 506 10.74 -12.54 20.39
N LEU A 507 10.11 -11.69 19.55
CA LEU A 507 9.57 -12.12 18.25
C LEU A 507 10.67 -12.48 17.26
N VAL A 508 11.73 -11.66 17.18
CA VAL A 508 12.91 -11.93 16.34
C VAL A 508 13.58 -13.24 16.76
N GLY A 509 13.71 -13.49 18.07
CA GLY A 509 14.28 -14.71 18.62
C GLY A 509 13.54 -15.99 18.22
N TYR A 510 12.25 -15.92 17.84
CA TYR A 510 11.52 -17.08 17.32
C TYR A 510 11.86 -17.41 15.86
N ILE A 511 12.24 -16.42 15.05
CA ILE A 511 12.44 -16.59 13.60
C ILE A 511 13.91 -16.63 13.19
N ALA A 512 14.77 -15.91 13.92
CA ALA A 512 16.20 -15.76 13.66
C ALA A 512 16.96 -15.71 15.00
N PRO A 513 17.03 -16.83 15.74
CA PRO A 513 17.69 -16.90 17.04
C PRO A 513 19.20 -16.58 16.99
N GLU A 514 19.82 -16.62 15.81
CA GLU A 514 21.21 -16.26 15.55
C GLU A 514 21.45 -14.74 15.53
N LEU A 515 20.41 -13.92 15.41
CA LEU A 515 20.53 -12.47 15.43
C LEU A 515 20.56 -11.96 16.86
N ASP A 516 21.76 -11.62 17.33
CA ASP A 516 21.92 -10.86 18.57
C ASP A 516 21.58 -9.38 18.32
N VAL A 517 20.48 -8.94 18.94
CA VAL A 517 19.90 -7.61 18.79
C VAL A 517 19.85 -6.84 20.11
N ALA A 518 20.35 -7.44 21.20
CA ALA A 518 20.39 -6.81 22.51
C ALA A 518 21.38 -5.63 22.53
N ASP A 519 21.06 -4.59 23.30
CA ASP A 519 21.93 -3.44 23.58
C ASP A 519 22.40 -2.63 22.34
N LEU A 520 21.74 -2.77 21.18
CA LEU A 520 22.07 -2.03 19.97
C LEU A 520 21.49 -0.61 19.97
N SER A 521 22.12 0.33 19.26
CA SER A 521 21.47 1.61 18.96
C SER A 521 20.26 1.39 18.03
N ALA A 522 19.28 2.29 18.04
CA ALA A 522 18.08 2.17 17.20
C ALA A 522 18.40 1.99 15.69
N ARG A 523 19.46 2.63 15.19
CA ARG A 523 19.90 2.51 13.79
C ARG A 523 20.54 1.14 13.51
N GLU A 524 21.42 0.68 14.39
CA GLU A 524 22.06 -0.62 14.25
C GLU A 524 21.06 -1.76 14.39
N PHE A 525 20.10 -1.61 15.30
CA PHE A 525 18.97 -2.50 15.48
C PHE A 525 18.18 -2.66 14.18
N ARG A 526 17.70 -1.55 13.59
CA ARG A 526 16.96 -1.57 12.31
C ARG A 526 17.74 -2.25 11.19
N ARG A 527 19.02 -1.92 11.03
CA ARG A 527 19.87 -2.54 9.99
C ARG A 527 20.08 -4.03 10.23
N ARG A 528 20.17 -4.46 11.49
CA ARG A 528 20.36 -5.87 11.85
C ARG A 528 19.12 -6.72 11.61
N ILE A 529 17.94 -6.18 11.89
CA ILE A 529 16.67 -6.91 11.75
C ILE A 529 16.08 -6.84 10.33
N ALA A 530 16.54 -5.91 9.49
CA ALA A 530 15.99 -5.70 8.14
C ALA A 530 15.82 -6.99 7.31
N PRO A 531 16.76 -7.97 7.31
CA PRO A 531 16.58 -9.21 6.54
C PRO A 531 15.36 -10.03 6.96
N VAL A 532 14.93 -9.91 8.21
CA VAL A 532 13.84 -10.72 8.80
C VAL A 532 12.61 -9.89 9.14
N TYR A 533 12.67 -8.56 8.97
CA TYR A 533 11.60 -7.64 9.36
C TYR A 533 11.25 -6.67 8.24
N LEU A 534 9.98 -6.67 7.85
CA LEU A 534 9.42 -5.71 6.91
C LEU A 534 8.30 -4.90 7.57
N ARG A 535 8.47 -3.58 7.62
CA ARG A 535 7.45 -2.63 8.09
C ARG A 535 7.32 -1.48 7.09
N ARG A 536 6.07 -1.14 6.80
CA ARG A 536 5.67 0.00 5.95
C ARG A 536 4.50 0.70 6.60
N ASN A 537 4.50 2.03 6.57
CA ASN A 537 3.35 2.83 7.01
C ASN A 537 2.42 3.07 5.82
N GLN A 538 1.15 3.37 6.10
CA GLN A 538 0.17 3.68 5.08
C GLN A 538 0.63 4.82 4.17
N ASP A 539 1.10 5.93 4.75
CA ASP A 539 1.59 7.10 4.01
C ASP A 539 2.82 6.78 3.12
N ASP A 540 3.60 5.76 3.50
CA ASP A 540 4.79 5.34 2.75
C ASP A 540 4.45 4.49 1.52
N VAL A 541 3.26 3.90 1.44
CA VAL A 541 2.91 2.96 0.36
C VAL A 541 1.57 3.23 -0.32
N LEU A 542 0.73 4.09 0.25
CA LEU A 542 -0.58 4.47 -0.27
C LEU A 542 -0.64 5.99 -0.44
N ASP A 543 -0.46 6.46 -1.68
CA ASP A 543 -0.63 7.88 -2.03
C ASP A 543 -2.12 8.30 -2.14
N GLU A 544 -3.04 7.37 -1.86
CA GLU A 544 -4.42 7.37 -2.36
C GLU A 544 -5.47 7.17 -1.26
N LEU A 545 -5.04 6.96 -0.01
CA LEU A 545 -6.00 6.90 1.07
C LEU A 545 -6.67 8.27 1.19
N PRO A 546 -8.01 8.31 1.29
CA PRO A 546 -8.70 9.57 1.48
C PRO A 546 -8.23 10.20 2.79
N GLN A 547 -8.32 11.53 2.85
CA GLN A 547 -7.92 12.26 4.04
C GLN A 547 -8.63 11.71 5.29
N LYS A 548 -7.90 11.70 6.39
CA LYS A 548 -8.43 11.43 7.72
C LYS A 548 -8.31 12.71 8.53
N THR A 549 -9.43 13.20 9.05
CA THR A 549 -9.43 14.34 9.97
C THR A 549 -9.74 13.83 11.36
N GLU A 550 -8.85 14.10 12.31
CA GLU A 550 -9.04 13.72 13.70
C GLU A 550 -9.31 14.96 14.54
N THR A 551 -10.48 15.00 15.19
CA THR A 551 -10.92 16.10 16.04
C THR A 551 -11.10 15.59 17.47
N ILE A 552 -10.60 16.36 18.44
CA ILE A 552 -10.92 16.16 19.86
C ILE A 552 -12.04 17.13 20.20
N ASP A 553 -13.20 16.58 20.52
CA ASP A 553 -14.37 17.32 20.98
C ASP A 553 -14.29 17.43 22.52
N TRP A 554 -13.77 18.57 22.99
CA TRP A 554 -13.74 18.91 24.42
C TRP A 554 -15.13 19.31 24.90
N ILE A 555 -15.60 18.65 25.97
CA ILE A 555 -16.98 18.73 26.42
C ILE A 555 -17.00 19.12 27.90
N ASP A 556 -17.54 20.29 28.17
CA ASP A 556 -17.80 20.75 29.53
C ASP A 556 -18.91 19.90 30.17
N LEU A 557 -18.64 19.35 31.36
CA LEU A 557 -19.66 18.63 32.12
C LEU A 557 -20.75 19.59 32.61
N ASN A 558 -22.01 19.23 32.40
CA ASN A 558 -23.13 19.91 33.04
C ASN A 558 -23.15 19.60 34.57
N ASP A 559 -23.99 20.31 35.32
CA ASP A 559 -24.04 20.17 36.79
C ASP A 559 -24.44 18.76 37.26
N GLU A 560 -25.19 18.01 36.45
CA GLU A 560 -25.63 16.66 36.78
C GLU A 560 -24.49 15.65 36.53
N ASP A 561 -23.83 15.76 35.39
CA ASP A 561 -22.65 14.97 35.03
C ASP A 561 -21.51 15.19 36.01
N ARG A 562 -21.27 16.44 36.39
CA ARG A 562 -20.24 16.80 37.37
C ARG A 562 -20.53 16.16 38.74
N ARG A 563 -21.78 16.18 39.20
CA ARG A 563 -22.16 15.52 40.47
C ARG A 563 -21.92 14.02 40.41
N HIS A 564 -22.33 13.38 39.31
CA HIS A 564 -22.17 11.94 39.12
C HIS A 564 -20.68 11.53 39.01
N TYR A 565 -19.88 12.33 38.30
CA TYR A 565 -18.43 12.12 38.20
C TYR A 565 -17.75 12.23 39.58
N LEU A 566 -18.09 13.25 40.39
CA LEU A 566 -17.54 13.42 41.73
C LEU A 566 -17.88 12.27 42.68
N GLU A 567 -19.06 11.68 42.53
CA GLU A 567 -19.44 10.46 43.26
C GLU A 567 -18.52 9.29 42.88
N ALA A 568 -18.27 9.08 41.58
CA ALA A 568 -17.34 8.05 41.12
C ALA A 568 -15.90 8.27 41.62
N VAL A 569 -15.44 9.53 41.72
CA VAL A 569 -14.12 9.89 42.29
C VAL A 569 -14.04 9.52 43.78
N ARG A 570 -15.12 9.77 44.54
CA ARG A 570 -15.21 9.41 45.97
C ARG A 570 -15.10 7.91 46.17
N GLU A 571 -15.85 7.15 45.39
CA GLU A 571 -15.81 5.68 45.42
C GLU A 571 -14.46 5.11 44.95
N GLY A 572 -13.67 5.89 44.19
CA GLY A 572 -12.37 5.48 43.67
C GLY A 572 -12.46 4.47 42.53
N GLY A 573 -13.59 4.41 41.85
CA GLY A 573 -13.81 3.49 40.74
C GLY A 573 -13.24 4.05 39.43
N TRP A 574 -12.02 3.66 39.04
CA TRP A 574 -11.40 4.05 37.77
C TRP A 574 -12.35 3.90 36.57
N MET A 575 -12.99 2.74 36.45
CA MET A 575 -13.95 2.47 35.36
C MET A 575 -15.24 3.28 35.50
N ALA A 576 -15.67 3.57 36.73
CA ALA A 576 -16.85 4.41 36.98
C ALA A 576 -16.60 5.86 36.58
N MET A 577 -15.41 6.39 36.88
CA MET A 577 -15.01 7.75 36.49
C MET A 577 -15.00 7.93 34.97
N ARG A 578 -14.51 6.94 34.22
CA ARG A 578 -14.49 6.99 32.74
C ARG A 578 -15.87 6.97 32.08
N ARG A 579 -16.83 6.22 32.64
CA ARG A 579 -18.18 6.12 32.08
C ARG A 579 -19.15 7.18 32.57
N ALA A 580 -18.88 7.80 33.73
CA ALA A 580 -19.79 8.76 34.37
C ALA A 580 -20.28 9.88 33.43
N PRO A 581 -19.43 10.51 32.59
CA PRO A 581 -19.87 11.53 31.63
C PRO A 581 -20.89 11.07 30.58
N MET A 582 -21.12 9.75 30.44
CA MET A 582 -22.12 9.15 29.54
C MET A 582 -23.28 8.48 30.28
N THR A 583 -23.15 8.19 31.57
CA THR A 583 -24.11 7.37 32.33
C THR A 583 -24.86 8.16 33.40
N THR A 584 -24.84 9.49 33.35
CA THR A 584 -25.57 10.34 34.30
C THR A 584 -27.05 9.92 34.36
N PRO A 585 -27.59 9.60 35.56
CA PRO A 585 -28.94 9.04 35.70
C PRO A 585 -30.08 10.04 35.45
N VAL A 586 -29.81 11.33 35.62
CA VAL A 586 -30.77 12.41 35.46
C VAL A 586 -30.24 13.37 34.38
N GLY A 587 -31.12 13.82 33.50
CA GLY A 587 -30.77 14.70 32.40
C GLY A 587 -30.14 13.99 31.21
N VAL A 588 -29.83 14.79 30.18
CA VAL A 588 -29.06 14.33 29.02
C VAL A 588 -27.58 14.64 29.31
N PRO A 589 -26.69 13.63 29.32
CA PRO A 589 -25.27 13.86 29.53
C PRO A 589 -24.70 14.74 28.42
N ALA A 590 -23.80 15.65 28.76
CA ALA A 590 -23.18 16.59 27.83
C ALA A 590 -22.49 15.87 26.66
N LYS A 591 -21.84 14.72 26.94
CA LYS A 591 -21.24 13.91 25.86
C LYS A 591 -22.28 13.31 24.91
N LEU A 592 -23.45 12.94 25.41
CA LEU A 592 -24.54 12.40 24.58
C LEU A 592 -25.15 13.50 23.70
N GLU A 593 -25.25 14.74 24.20
CA GLU A 593 -25.68 15.89 23.40
C GLU A 593 -24.72 16.13 22.23
N ARG A 594 -23.42 16.23 22.48
CA ARG A 594 -22.43 16.42 21.42
C ARG A 594 -22.40 15.26 20.42
N LEU A 595 -22.57 14.02 20.90
CA LEU A 595 -22.66 12.85 20.03
C LEU A 595 -23.85 12.93 19.08
N ARG A 596 -25.01 13.40 19.56
CA ARG A 596 -26.22 13.59 18.73
C ARG A 596 -25.98 14.59 17.62
N GLU A 597 -25.37 15.73 17.93
CA GLU A 597 -25.02 16.75 16.93
C GLU A 597 -24.17 16.15 15.81
N ILE A 598 -23.13 15.38 16.15
CA ILE A 598 -22.26 14.73 15.15
C ILE A 598 -23.03 13.71 14.30
N VAL A 599 -23.92 12.91 14.93
CA VAL A 599 -24.74 11.93 14.21
C VAL A 599 -25.75 12.62 13.29
N ASP A 600 -26.35 13.72 13.71
CA ASP A 600 -27.30 14.51 12.92
C ASP A 600 -26.60 15.20 11.73
N GLU A 601 -25.44 15.83 11.96
CA GLU A 601 -24.59 16.40 10.90
C GLU A 601 -24.18 15.33 9.87
N ALA A 602 -23.81 14.13 10.35
CA ALA A 602 -23.49 13.01 9.48
C ALA A 602 -24.72 12.53 8.68
N ALA A 603 -25.90 12.50 9.30
CA ALA A 603 -27.14 12.10 8.66
C ALA A 603 -27.57 13.09 7.55
N GLU A 604 -27.44 14.39 7.80
CA GLU A 604 -27.68 15.45 6.81
C GLU A 604 -26.72 15.33 5.61
N ALA A 605 -25.47 14.94 5.87
CA ALA A 605 -24.48 14.66 4.84
C ALA A 605 -24.63 13.27 4.17
N GLY A 606 -25.64 12.47 4.56
CA GLY A 606 -25.86 11.12 4.04
C GLY A 606 -24.76 10.11 4.41
N ARG A 607 -24.00 10.38 5.47
CA ARG A 607 -22.86 9.56 5.91
C ARG A 607 -23.28 8.52 6.94
N LYS A 608 -22.58 7.39 6.93
CA LYS A 608 -22.72 6.32 7.93
C LYS A 608 -21.70 6.48 9.04
N VAL A 609 -22.15 6.23 10.27
CA VAL A 609 -21.41 6.48 11.52
C VAL A 609 -21.08 5.16 12.22
N LEU A 610 -19.86 5.03 12.69
CA LEU A 610 -19.39 3.93 13.52
C LEU A 610 -19.04 4.48 14.91
N ILE A 611 -19.72 3.99 15.95
CA ILE A 611 -19.56 4.48 17.32
C ILE A 611 -18.92 3.38 18.16
N PHE A 612 -17.80 3.70 18.79
CA PHE A 612 -17.08 2.80 19.67
C PHE A 612 -17.17 3.24 21.14
N SER A 613 -17.44 2.27 22.01
CA SER A 613 -17.24 2.40 23.45
C SER A 613 -16.65 1.12 24.03
N PHE A 614 -15.96 1.21 25.14
CA PHE A 614 -15.47 0.11 25.95
C PHE A 614 -16.60 -0.53 26.77
N PHE A 615 -17.61 0.27 27.15
CA PHE A 615 -18.60 -0.04 28.17
C PHE A 615 -19.93 -0.51 27.56
N LEU A 616 -20.42 -1.68 27.99
CA LEU A 616 -21.65 -2.29 27.45
C LEU A 616 -22.91 -1.51 27.83
N ASP A 617 -22.95 -0.94 29.03
CA ASP A 617 -24.03 -0.08 29.51
C ASP A 617 -24.11 1.23 28.72
N VAL A 618 -22.96 1.79 28.32
CA VAL A 618 -22.92 2.96 27.42
C VAL A 618 -23.47 2.60 26.03
N LEU A 619 -23.08 1.44 25.47
CA LEU A 619 -23.64 0.97 24.19
C LEU A 619 -25.16 0.75 24.27
N GLY A 620 -25.64 0.15 25.37
CA GLY A 620 -27.08 -0.04 25.60
C GLY A 620 -27.83 1.28 25.66
N ARG A 621 -27.29 2.28 26.37
CA ARG A 621 -27.86 3.64 26.38
C ARG A 621 -27.89 4.27 25.00
N LEU A 622 -26.80 4.15 24.22
CA LEU A 622 -26.76 4.68 22.85
C LEU A 622 -27.78 4.01 21.93
N GLU A 623 -28.01 2.71 22.09
CA GLU A 623 -29.02 1.96 21.34
C GLU A 623 -30.43 2.48 21.63
N GLU A 624 -30.74 2.76 22.90
CA GLU A 624 -32.01 3.37 23.32
C GLU A 624 -32.19 4.80 22.78
N GLU A 625 -31.13 5.63 22.86
CA GLU A 625 -31.19 7.06 22.57
C GLU A 625 -31.15 7.39 21.06
N LEU A 626 -30.45 6.57 20.26
CA LEU A 626 -30.37 6.73 18.79
C LEU A 626 -31.46 5.92 18.07
N GLY A 627 -32.04 4.92 18.73
CA GLY A 627 -33.21 4.18 18.27
C GLY A 627 -33.04 3.58 16.87
N LYS A 628 -33.96 3.94 15.96
CA LYS A 628 -34.08 3.30 14.63
C LYS A 628 -32.90 3.56 13.69
N THR A 629 -32.04 4.53 13.98
CA THR A 629 -30.84 4.81 13.18
C THR A 629 -29.76 3.74 13.39
N VAL A 630 -29.82 3.01 14.50
CA VAL A 630 -28.88 1.94 14.85
C VAL A 630 -29.26 0.66 14.12
N VAL A 631 -28.33 0.13 13.33
CA VAL A 631 -28.46 -1.16 12.64
C VAL A 631 -28.26 -2.33 13.62
N GLY A 632 -27.37 -2.15 14.59
CA GLY A 632 -27.19 -3.06 15.71
C GLY A 632 -25.91 -2.80 16.49
N THR A 633 -25.70 -3.63 17.52
CA THR A 633 -24.57 -3.55 18.45
C THR A 633 -23.67 -4.77 18.33
N VAL A 634 -22.36 -4.55 18.19
CA VAL A 634 -21.34 -5.60 18.11
C VAL A 634 -20.51 -5.62 19.39
N ASP A 635 -20.78 -6.57 20.27
CA ASP A 635 -20.03 -6.77 21.52
C ASP A 635 -19.42 -8.18 21.66
N GLY A 636 -18.74 -8.42 22.79
CA GLY A 636 -18.07 -9.69 23.10
C GLY A 636 -18.97 -10.93 23.09
N SER A 637 -20.26 -10.80 23.38
CA SER A 637 -21.25 -11.88 23.42
C SER A 637 -21.77 -12.28 22.03
N VAL A 638 -21.69 -11.38 21.05
CA VAL A 638 -22.16 -11.64 19.69
C VAL A 638 -21.23 -12.65 19.01
N VAL A 639 -21.80 -13.75 18.51
CA VAL A 639 -21.01 -14.78 17.78
C VAL A 639 -20.47 -14.22 16.47
N ALA A 640 -19.27 -14.65 16.05
CA ALA A 640 -18.56 -14.07 14.91
C ALA A 640 -19.38 -14.01 13.60
N ALA A 641 -20.16 -15.04 13.29
CA ALA A 641 -21.04 -15.03 12.12
C ALA A 641 -22.08 -13.90 12.17
N LYS A 642 -22.71 -13.71 13.34
CA LYS A 642 -23.70 -12.65 13.55
C LYS A 642 -23.09 -11.26 13.52
N ARG A 643 -21.84 -11.10 13.97
CA ARG A 643 -21.09 -9.83 13.84
C ARG A 643 -20.95 -9.44 12.38
N GLN A 644 -20.65 -10.40 11.50
CA GLN A 644 -20.53 -10.15 10.07
C GLN A 644 -21.87 -9.79 9.45
N ASP A 645 -22.95 -10.48 9.80
CA ASP A 645 -24.30 -10.17 9.30
C ASP A 645 -24.68 -8.70 9.59
N LEU A 646 -24.34 -8.19 10.78
CA LEU A 646 -24.60 -6.80 11.17
C LEU A 646 -23.78 -5.81 10.33
N VAL A 647 -22.52 -6.13 10.05
CA VAL A 647 -21.64 -5.32 9.19
C VAL A 647 -22.17 -5.30 7.75
N ASP A 648 -22.60 -6.44 7.23
CA ASP A 648 -23.15 -6.55 5.88
C ASP A 648 -24.48 -5.80 5.76
N GLN A 649 -25.35 -5.88 6.78
CA GLN A 649 -26.58 -5.08 6.86
C GLN A 649 -26.28 -3.59 6.87
N PHE A 650 -25.33 -3.16 7.70
CA PHE A 650 -24.88 -1.77 7.77
C PHE A 650 -24.32 -1.27 6.44
N ALA A 651 -23.53 -2.10 5.75
CA ALA A 651 -23.03 -1.79 4.42
C ALA A 651 -24.15 -1.67 3.38
N ALA A 652 -25.19 -2.50 3.48
CA ALA A 652 -26.33 -2.54 2.56
C ALA A 652 -27.38 -1.44 2.76
N VAL A 653 -27.39 -0.70 3.88
CA VAL A 653 -28.32 0.42 4.07
C VAL A 653 -28.06 1.52 3.04
N ASP A 654 -29.09 1.96 2.32
CA ASP A 654 -29.02 3.16 1.48
C ASP A 654 -29.21 4.41 2.35
N GLY A 655 -28.19 5.27 2.43
CA GLY A 655 -28.22 6.50 3.23
C GLY A 655 -27.59 6.36 4.63
N PRO A 656 -27.94 7.25 5.57
CA PRO A 656 -27.30 7.31 6.88
C PRO A 656 -27.71 6.13 7.78
N ALA A 657 -26.74 5.61 8.52
CA ALA A 657 -26.90 4.50 9.43
C ALA A 657 -25.85 4.57 10.53
N VAL A 658 -26.17 4.01 11.70
CA VAL A 658 -25.24 3.90 12.83
C VAL A 658 -24.97 2.42 13.13
N LEU A 659 -23.70 2.08 13.33
CA LEU A 659 -23.29 0.79 13.90
C LEU A 659 -22.61 1.04 15.25
N LEU A 660 -23.09 0.36 16.30
CA LEU A 660 -22.50 0.42 17.63
C LEU A 660 -21.53 -0.75 17.81
N ALA A 661 -20.38 -0.50 18.41
CA ALA A 661 -19.36 -1.53 18.55
C ALA A 661 -18.57 -1.38 19.86
N GLN A 662 -18.40 -2.49 20.58
CA GLN A 662 -17.47 -2.54 21.69
C GLN A 662 -16.04 -2.49 21.14
N ILE A 663 -15.24 -1.52 21.57
CA ILE A 663 -13.93 -1.24 20.95
C ILE A 663 -12.97 -2.44 21.03
N THR A 664 -13.04 -3.22 22.10
CA THR A 664 -12.25 -4.45 22.30
C THR A 664 -12.77 -5.64 21.48
N ALA A 665 -14.09 -5.72 21.25
CA ALA A 665 -14.70 -6.82 20.50
C ALA A 665 -14.64 -6.60 18.97
N ALA A 666 -14.71 -5.35 18.54
CA ALA A 666 -14.64 -4.93 17.15
C ALA A 666 -13.20 -4.65 16.67
N GLY A 667 -12.23 -4.60 17.59
CA GLY A 667 -10.80 -4.53 17.27
C GLY A 667 -10.30 -5.71 16.43
N ALA A 668 -11.01 -6.83 16.38
CA ALA A 668 -10.56 -8.04 15.69
C ALA A 668 -11.33 -8.36 14.40
N GLY A 669 -10.74 -8.01 13.25
CA GLY A 669 -11.01 -8.64 11.94
C GLY A 669 -12.24 -8.21 11.16
N LEU A 670 -13.04 -7.23 11.62
CA LEU A 670 -14.19 -6.75 10.86
C LEU A 670 -13.75 -5.75 9.76
N ASN A 671 -14.43 -5.79 8.60
CA ASN A 671 -14.27 -4.81 7.52
C ASN A 671 -15.46 -3.84 7.52
N ILE A 672 -15.27 -2.60 7.99
CA ILE A 672 -16.35 -1.62 8.18
C ILE A 672 -16.09 -0.36 7.33
N GLN A 673 -15.61 -0.54 6.10
CA GLN A 673 -15.32 0.54 5.14
C GLN A 673 -16.54 1.41 4.79
N ALA A 674 -17.75 0.92 5.01
CA ALA A 674 -18.96 1.68 4.72
C ALA A 674 -19.14 2.93 5.60
N ALA A 675 -18.47 2.99 6.77
CA ALA A 675 -18.50 4.14 7.64
C ALA A 675 -17.48 5.21 7.20
N SER A 676 -17.89 6.48 7.21
CA SER A 676 -17.01 7.64 6.94
C SER A 676 -16.91 8.59 8.14
N VAL A 677 -17.68 8.33 9.20
CA VAL A 677 -17.58 9.03 10.50
C VAL A 677 -17.34 7.99 11.59
N VAL A 678 -16.34 8.22 12.43
CA VAL A 678 -15.99 7.37 13.58
C VAL A 678 -16.07 8.20 14.84
N ILE A 679 -16.82 7.74 15.84
CA ILE A 679 -16.93 8.39 17.15
C ILE A 679 -16.33 7.47 18.21
N LEU A 680 -15.34 7.96 18.94
CA LEU A 680 -14.76 7.33 20.12
C LEU A 680 -15.37 8.02 21.35
N VAL A 681 -16.24 7.30 22.06
CA VAL A 681 -17.04 7.88 23.16
C VAL A 681 -16.21 8.23 24.39
N GLU A 682 -15.12 7.49 24.61
CA GLU A 682 -14.16 7.75 25.66
C GLU A 682 -12.73 7.35 25.25
N PRO A 683 -11.70 8.03 25.78
CA PRO A 683 -10.31 7.70 25.49
C PRO A 683 -9.93 6.33 26.06
N GLN A 684 -9.04 5.63 25.37
CA GLN A 684 -8.57 4.30 25.77
C GLN A 684 -7.20 4.35 26.40
N VAL A 685 -6.98 3.45 27.37
CA VAL A 685 -5.69 3.31 28.07
C VAL A 685 -4.55 2.95 27.12
N LYS A 686 -4.86 2.29 26.00
CA LYS A 686 -3.90 1.94 24.96
C LYS A 686 -4.30 2.63 23.65
N PRO A 687 -3.51 3.60 23.17
CA PRO A 687 -3.78 4.31 21.91
C PRO A 687 -3.94 3.38 20.71
N SER A 688 -3.26 2.24 20.73
CA SER A 688 -3.30 1.22 19.70
C SER A 688 -4.67 0.59 19.49
N ILE A 689 -5.50 0.52 20.53
CA ILE A 689 -6.89 0.05 20.43
C ILE A 689 -7.72 1.04 19.60
N GLU A 690 -7.54 2.34 19.80
CA GLU A 690 -8.19 3.37 19.01
C GLU A 690 -7.70 3.36 17.56
N ALA A 691 -6.39 3.29 17.35
CA ALA A 691 -5.80 3.20 16.02
C ALA A 691 -6.33 1.97 15.25
N GLN A 692 -6.40 0.82 15.93
CA GLN A 692 -6.97 -0.42 15.38
C GLN A 692 -8.45 -0.28 15.03
N ALA A 693 -9.23 0.44 15.85
CA ALA A 693 -10.64 0.70 15.61
C ALA A 693 -10.86 1.66 14.43
N ILE A 694 -10.11 2.76 14.37
CA ILE A 694 -10.15 3.75 13.26
C ILE A 694 -9.76 3.07 11.94
N ALA A 695 -8.73 2.22 11.95
CA ALA A 695 -8.29 1.47 10.78
C ALA A 695 -9.35 0.47 10.24
N ARG A 696 -10.46 0.24 10.95
CA ARG A 696 -11.61 -0.55 10.42
C ARG A 696 -12.43 0.23 9.41
N ALA A 697 -12.46 1.56 9.54
CA ALA A 697 -13.13 2.47 8.61
C ALA A 697 -12.14 3.14 7.64
N HIS A 698 -10.98 3.59 8.14
CA HIS A 698 -9.91 4.19 7.34
C HIS A 698 -8.91 3.11 6.88
N ARG A 699 -9.24 2.44 5.78
CA ARG A 699 -8.45 1.35 5.17
C ARG A 699 -8.58 1.36 3.66
N MET A 700 -7.68 0.65 2.98
CA MET A 700 -7.71 0.49 1.52
C MET A 700 -9.10 0.13 1.01
N GLY A 701 -9.60 0.82 -0.02
CA GLY A 701 -10.97 0.67 -0.53
C GLY A 701 -11.97 1.65 0.09
N GLN A 702 -11.58 2.36 1.15
CA GLN A 702 -12.25 3.58 1.57
C GLN A 702 -12.05 4.65 0.50
N THR A 703 -13.13 5.32 0.17
CA THR A 703 -13.23 6.25 -0.96
C THR A 703 -13.73 7.63 -0.51
N SER A 704 -14.21 7.74 0.73
CA SER A 704 -14.63 8.98 1.37
C SER A 704 -13.64 9.41 2.44
N THR A 705 -13.54 10.73 2.68
CA THR A 705 -12.79 11.29 3.82
C THR A 705 -13.36 10.74 5.13
N VAL A 706 -12.49 10.24 6.01
CA VAL A 706 -12.90 9.69 7.30
C VAL A 706 -12.76 10.77 8.37
N LEU A 707 -13.87 11.10 9.02
CA LEU A 707 -13.89 12.02 10.16
C LEU A 707 -13.86 11.21 11.45
N VAL A 708 -12.88 11.45 12.30
CA VAL A 708 -12.73 10.79 13.60
C VAL A 708 -12.97 11.82 14.70
N HIS A 709 -13.98 11.57 15.53
CA HIS A 709 -14.33 12.39 16.69
C HIS A 709 -13.96 11.66 17.96
N ARG A 710 -13.20 12.31 18.84
CA ARG A 710 -12.89 11.82 20.19
C ARG A 710 -13.62 12.70 21.20
N LEU A 711 -14.59 12.11 21.91
CA LEU A 711 -15.34 12.83 22.94
C LEU A 711 -14.57 12.80 24.26
N VAL A 712 -14.12 13.96 24.71
CA VAL A 712 -13.29 14.10 25.92
C VAL A 712 -14.00 15.04 26.89
N ALA A 713 -14.29 14.55 28.09
CA ALA A 713 -14.87 15.39 29.13
C ALA A 713 -13.78 16.24 29.78
N ASP A 714 -13.98 17.56 29.79
CA ASP A 714 -13.08 18.52 30.41
C ASP A 714 -13.10 18.38 31.94
N ASP A 715 -11.96 18.66 32.57
CA ASP A 715 -11.76 18.54 34.01
C ASP A 715 -12.03 17.12 34.58
N THR A 716 -11.76 16.07 33.79
CA THR A 716 -11.99 14.67 34.21
C THR A 716 -10.80 13.75 34.00
N ALA A 717 -11.02 12.48 34.36
CA ALA A 717 -10.10 11.37 34.12
C ALA A 717 -9.75 11.20 32.63
N ASP A 718 -10.63 11.63 31.72
CA ASP A 718 -10.39 11.54 30.28
C ASP A 718 -9.25 12.48 29.83
N GLU A 719 -9.30 13.74 30.26
CA GLU A 719 -8.25 14.73 30.02
C GLU A 719 -6.91 14.24 30.56
N ARG A 720 -6.91 13.78 31.82
CA ARG A 720 -5.70 13.33 32.49
C ARG A 720 -5.08 12.09 31.80
N LEU A 721 -5.93 11.18 31.35
CA LEU A 721 -5.49 10.02 30.57
C LEU A 721 -4.78 10.47 29.29
N LEU A 722 -5.36 11.42 28.55
CA LEU A 722 -4.76 11.94 27.33
C LEU A 722 -3.43 12.68 27.58
N GLU A 723 -3.31 13.43 28.67
CA GLU A 723 -2.04 14.08 29.04
C GLU A 723 -0.93 13.06 29.28
N ILE A 724 -1.22 12.01 30.05
CA ILE A 724 -0.23 10.96 30.37
C ILE A 724 0.17 10.20 29.10
N LEU A 725 -0.80 9.86 28.25
CA LEU A 725 -0.54 9.21 26.96
C LEU A 725 0.25 10.11 26.01
N GLY A 726 -0.09 11.40 25.93
CA GLY A 726 0.58 12.38 25.07
C GLY A 726 2.04 12.62 25.45
N GLN A 727 2.37 12.63 26.74
CA GLN A 727 3.76 12.70 27.20
C GLN A 727 4.57 11.48 26.76
N LYS A 728 3.97 10.28 26.79
CA LYS A 728 4.63 9.05 26.35
C LYS A 728 4.85 9.00 24.84
N THR A 729 3.84 9.39 24.05
CA THR A 729 3.97 9.43 22.59
C THR A 729 5.09 10.36 22.15
N LYS A 730 5.27 11.52 22.82
CA LYS A 730 6.40 12.43 22.54
C LYS A 730 7.77 11.82 22.85
N VAL A 731 7.89 11.05 23.94
CA VAL A 731 9.13 10.33 24.29
C VAL A 731 9.43 9.24 23.25
N PHE A 732 8.39 8.53 22.78
CA PHE A 732 8.53 7.50 21.77
C PHE A 732 8.85 8.05 20.38
N ASP A 733 8.16 9.10 19.93
CA ASP A 733 8.41 9.76 18.65
C ASP A 733 9.79 10.42 18.60
N ALA A 734 10.26 10.98 19.73
CA ALA A 734 11.62 11.51 19.86
C ALA A 734 12.69 10.39 19.80
N TYR A 735 12.36 9.17 20.20
CA TYR A 735 13.23 8.00 20.05
C TYR A 735 13.18 7.43 18.63
N ALA A 736 12.01 7.47 17.98
CA ALA A 736 11.81 7.00 16.62
C ALA A 736 12.43 7.95 15.57
N ARG A 737 12.38 9.27 15.81
CA ARG A 737 12.94 10.33 14.96
C ARG A 737 14.36 10.72 15.40
N GLU A 738 15.34 10.14 14.72
CA GLU A 738 16.73 10.64 14.58
C GLU A 738 17.46 11.16 15.84
N SER A 739 17.64 10.35 16.87
CA SER A 739 18.62 10.67 17.92
C SER A 739 19.62 9.52 18.15
N GLU A 740 20.89 9.79 17.82
CA GLU A 740 22.03 8.85 17.88
C GLU A 740 22.51 8.49 19.31
N SER A 741 21.78 8.82 20.38
CA SER A 741 22.32 8.75 21.75
C SER A 741 21.48 8.02 22.80
N ALA A 742 20.32 7.44 22.47
CA ALA A 742 19.53 6.70 23.45
C ALA A 742 19.79 5.18 23.36
N ARG A 743 20.23 4.57 24.47
CA ARG A 743 20.24 3.11 24.65
C ARG A 743 18.79 2.62 24.83
N VAL A 744 18.54 1.37 24.43
CA VAL A 744 17.22 0.71 24.28
C VAL A 744 16.41 0.55 25.58
N HIS A 745 16.96 0.86 26.76
CA HIS A 745 16.44 0.35 28.04
C HIS A 745 15.44 1.21 28.83
N ASP A 746 14.97 2.36 28.34
CA ASP A 746 14.13 3.26 29.17
C ASP A 746 12.67 3.45 28.73
N ALA A 747 12.10 2.53 27.94
CA ALA A 747 10.66 2.51 27.71
C ALA A 747 9.95 1.86 28.91
N VAL A 748 9.63 2.66 29.93
CA VAL A 748 8.94 2.20 31.15
C VAL A 748 7.52 1.75 30.83
N ASP A 749 7.27 0.43 30.89
CA ASP A 749 5.94 -0.18 30.86
C ASP A 749 5.18 0.22 32.13
N VAL A 750 4.19 1.10 31.98
CA VAL A 750 3.26 1.43 33.08
C VAL A 750 2.04 0.57 32.89
N SER A 751 1.77 -0.31 33.85
CA SER A 751 0.59 -1.17 33.78
C SER A 751 -0.69 -0.33 33.84
N GLU A 752 -1.78 -0.83 33.25
CA GLU A 752 -3.11 -0.21 33.35
C GLU A 752 -3.52 0.05 34.82
N SER A 753 -3.08 -0.81 35.75
CA SER A 753 -3.30 -0.63 37.18
C SER A 753 -2.53 0.56 37.76
N GLN A 754 -1.27 0.77 37.38
CA GLN A 754 -0.47 1.91 37.83
C GLN A 754 -1.03 3.23 37.30
N LEU A 755 -1.47 3.25 36.04
CA LEU A 755 -2.11 4.42 35.44
C LEU A 755 -3.43 4.75 36.14
N ALA A 756 -4.25 3.74 36.43
CA ALA A 756 -5.49 3.91 37.18
C ALA A 756 -5.22 4.44 38.59
N GLU A 757 -4.24 3.91 39.30
CA GLU A 757 -3.84 4.38 40.64
C GLU A 757 -3.38 5.85 40.62
N GLU A 758 -2.54 6.22 39.65
CA GLU A 758 -2.05 7.59 39.48
C GLU A 758 -3.20 8.58 39.22
N ILE A 759 -4.12 8.24 38.31
CA ILE A 759 -5.25 9.13 37.98
C ILE A 759 -6.24 9.21 39.14
N ILE A 760 -6.57 8.09 39.81
CA ILE A 760 -7.44 8.13 41.00
C ILE A 760 -6.85 9.03 42.09
N ALA A 761 -5.54 8.90 42.35
CA ALA A 761 -4.86 9.71 43.37
C ALA A 761 -4.84 11.19 43.00
N ALA A 762 -4.59 11.52 41.73
CA ALA A 762 -4.60 12.88 41.21
C ALA A 762 -6.00 13.52 41.33
N GLU A 763 -7.05 12.80 40.92
CA GLU A 763 -8.43 13.30 40.97
C GLU A 763 -8.94 13.48 42.41
N ARG A 764 -8.66 12.55 43.31
CA ARG A 764 -9.02 12.70 44.73
C ARG A 764 -8.33 13.91 45.37
N LYS A 765 -7.05 14.12 45.04
CA LYS A 765 -6.28 15.29 45.50
C LYS A 765 -6.86 16.59 44.94
N ARG A 766 -7.20 16.62 43.66
CA ARG A 766 -7.80 17.79 42.98
C ARG A 766 -9.10 18.23 43.66
N TRP A 767 -9.94 17.27 44.01
CA TRP A 767 -11.28 17.52 44.58
C TRP A 767 -11.32 17.54 46.12
N ASN A 768 -10.15 17.49 46.78
CA ASN A 768 -10.01 17.41 48.23
C ASN A 768 -10.87 16.30 48.88
N VAL A 769 -11.05 15.19 48.15
CA VAL A 769 -11.83 14.04 48.58
C VAL A 769 -10.92 13.12 49.39
N GLY A 770 -11.03 13.19 50.72
CA GLY A 770 -10.25 12.38 51.67
C GLY A 770 -9.36 13.17 52.64
N GLY A 771 -9.48 14.50 52.68
CA GLY A 771 -8.66 15.40 53.53
C GLY A 771 -9.20 15.72 54.93
N GLU A 772 -10.33 15.14 55.38
CA GLU A 772 -10.86 15.38 56.73
C GLU A 772 -11.00 14.07 57.51
N ALA A 773 -9.88 13.62 58.07
CA ALA A 773 -9.85 12.64 59.17
C ALA A 773 -8.63 12.83 60.09
N GLU A 774 -8.11 14.06 60.24
CA GLU A 774 -7.18 14.41 61.32
C GLU A 774 -7.45 15.86 61.76
N GLY A 775 -8.21 16.00 62.85
CA GLY A 775 -8.39 17.29 63.54
C GLY A 775 -9.84 17.62 63.86
N ASP A 776 -10.42 16.93 64.85
CA ASP A 776 -11.03 17.58 66.03
C ASP A 776 -11.61 16.51 66.97
N ALA A 777 -10.84 16.11 67.98
CA ALA A 777 -11.36 15.41 69.16
C ALA A 777 -10.38 15.56 70.35
N GLY A 778 -10.67 16.55 71.20
CA GLY A 778 -10.49 16.41 72.65
C GLY A 778 -9.35 17.19 73.30
N ASP A 779 -9.57 18.47 73.56
CA ASP A 779 -9.09 19.09 74.81
C ASP A 779 -9.90 18.50 75.97
N THR A 780 -9.37 17.44 76.59
CA THR A 780 -9.78 17.00 77.92
C THR A 780 -8.58 16.99 78.84
N ARG A 781 -8.48 18.06 79.64
CA ARG A 781 -7.75 18.09 80.90
C ARG A 781 -8.09 16.86 81.76
N GLU A 782 -7.10 16.01 82.03
CA GLU A 782 -7.07 15.25 83.27
C GLU A 782 -5.68 15.26 83.90
N SER A 783 -5.65 15.90 85.07
CA SER A 783 -4.59 15.80 86.07
C SER A 783 -4.38 14.36 86.50
N LYS A 784 -3.15 13.85 86.48
CA LYS A 784 -2.73 12.81 87.43
C LYS A 784 -1.31 13.05 87.90
N GLY A 785 -1.19 12.96 89.22
CA GLY A 785 -0.01 13.27 89.99
C GLY A 785 1.16 12.34 89.69
N ASP A 786 2.32 12.97 89.80
CA ASP A 786 3.63 12.38 89.99
C ASP A 786 3.70 11.64 91.33
N THR A 787 4.03 10.35 91.27
CA THR A 787 4.79 9.67 92.32
C THR A 787 5.73 8.67 91.65
N GLY A 788 6.93 9.16 91.35
CA GLY A 788 8.25 8.55 91.57
C GLY A 788 8.44 7.03 91.62
N GLY A 789 9.57 6.59 91.04
CA GLY A 789 10.29 5.41 91.52
C GLY A 789 10.90 4.54 90.42
N GLU A 790 12.20 4.71 90.26
CA GLU A 790 13.19 3.88 89.56
C GLU A 790 12.94 2.36 89.55
N ALA A 791 13.19 1.72 88.40
CA ALA A 791 14.17 0.62 88.21
C ALA A 791 14.35 0.32 86.72
#